data_AF-A0A3G9GAY5-F1
#
_entry.id   AF-A0A3G9GAY5-F1
#
_cell.length_a   1.000
_cell.length_b   1.000
_cell.length_c   1.000
_cell.angle_alpha   90.00
_cell.angle_beta   90.00
_cell.angle_gamma   90.00
#
_symmetry.space_group_name_H-M   'P 1'
#
loop_
_entity.id
_entity.type
_entity.pdbx_description
1 polymer ?
#
loop_
_entity_poly.entity_id
_entity_poly.type
_entity_poly.pdbx_seq_one_letter_code
_entity_poly.pdbx_strand_id
1 'polypeptide(L)'
;MPHLPNSTLDAIFISLQQGETTAADALADLVRSLRPASADDHEQAIMNLRALAWLLEHHADYRQVLRSAFLDLLTQTRQIPLYTESGILANTGFFTTLSKRIGERLLPMPIREDSLQDRFGRLFRWKQDHIWLAAIPDATWQQLWQAMAWQEEQDRSSWVQTRLQMLESVQILSARVTAIGLEPELVRVYPDIERFESPFLHLNAAVLHYADSYRRALATQSSPEEDDKHILVLLEQCELILGKIRKNASRNGISVNLTYQALRLLQSLNRLRALLALLEPEHDPGQNPALFHLLVDFVRAENRKYSVSDVFKSNTELLALQVTEHAGRHGEHYIAESRSEWGSMARAAMGAGLIVGIMALIKLLLSQAHLPLLWEGLAYGMNYAIGFIIVQLLHFTIATKQPAMTAARIAAALHQQEKSGAKVALDELAELVVKVLRTQFIAILGNVLLAIPTAAIIALTWQAIFGQPVVSTEKAAHLLHDLDPLSSLALPHAAIAGVFLFLSGLIAGYYDNKAIYRRIPERLAAHPLLNRLLGRHRAWQLGHYVEHNLGALAGNFYFGLFLGLTGTIGIMLGLPLDIRHITFSAANLAFGMVALDFQQPLGMAALYCGGVALIGFTNLAVSFSLALWVALRSRKLSGRQVLPLLPLLLKRFVRQPLQFFIPPAAERHNPPEADEQHPDSPR
;
A
#
# COMPACT_ATOMS: atom_id res chain seq x y z
N MET A 1 -2.14 37.13 6.21
CA MET A 1 -2.78 38.46 6.07
C MET A 1 -4.19 38.36 6.60
N PRO A 2 -4.62 39.32 7.43
CA PRO A 2 -5.96 39.34 8.00
C PRO A 2 -7.00 39.54 6.89
N HIS A 3 -8.23 39.11 7.15
CA HIS A 3 -9.39 39.18 6.26
C HIS A 3 -9.54 40.58 5.63
N LEU A 4 -9.06 40.75 4.40
CA LEU A 4 -9.55 41.81 3.53
C LEU A 4 -11.02 41.48 3.21
N PRO A 5 -11.95 42.45 3.25
CA PRO A 5 -13.31 42.21 2.79
C PRO A 5 -13.28 41.64 1.37
N ASN A 6 -14.15 40.67 1.08
CA ASN A 6 -14.30 40.19 -0.28
C ASN A 6 -14.79 41.38 -1.12
N SER A 7 -13.98 41.79 -2.10
CA SER A 7 -14.38 42.77 -3.09
C SER A 7 -15.62 42.23 -3.80
N THR A 8 -16.63 43.06 -4.02
CA THR A 8 -17.78 42.65 -4.85
C THR A 8 -17.29 42.32 -6.26
N LEU A 9 -17.95 41.39 -6.95
CA LEU A 9 -17.56 40.99 -8.32
C LEU A 9 -17.45 42.22 -9.23
N ASP A 10 -18.39 43.16 -9.12
CA ASP A 10 -18.37 44.43 -9.88
C ASP A 10 -17.11 45.26 -9.60
N ALA A 11 -16.67 45.34 -8.35
CA ALA A 11 -15.48 46.11 -8.00
C ALA A 11 -14.20 45.52 -8.61
N ILE A 12 -14.12 44.20 -8.74
CA ILE A 12 -12.99 43.51 -9.38
C ILE A 12 -12.96 43.81 -10.88
N PHE A 13 -14.11 43.77 -11.55
CA PHE A 13 -14.18 44.08 -12.98
C PHE A 13 -13.92 45.56 -13.27
N ILE A 14 -14.42 46.47 -12.42
CA ILE A 14 -14.16 47.90 -12.52
C ILE A 14 -12.67 48.22 -12.32
N SER A 15 -12.01 47.64 -11.30
CA SER A 15 -10.58 47.87 -11.08
C SER A 15 -9.71 47.32 -12.22
N LEU A 16 -10.13 46.20 -12.80
CA LEU A 16 -9.46 45.60 -13.95
C LEU A 16 -9.67 46.42 -15.24
N GLN A 17 -10.85 47.01 -15.45
CA GLN A 17 -11.12 47.97 -16.53
C GLN A 17 -10.29 49.25 -16.42
N GLN A 18 -10.14 49.77 -15.21
CA GLN A 18 -9.41 51.00 -14.93
C GLN A 18 -7.88 50.79 -14.93
N GLY A 19 -7.41 49.55 -15.04
CA GLY A 19 -5.98 49.22 -15.03
C GLY A 19 -5.32 49.40 -13.66
N GLU A 20 -6.11 49.48 -12.58
CA GLU A 20 -5.61 49.69 -11.21
C GLU A 20 -4.95 48.43 -10.63
N THR A 21 -5.33 47.26 -11.16
CA THR A 21 -4.85 45.94 -10.72
C THR A 21 -4.31 45.14 -11.89
N THR A 22 -3.26 44.33 -11.66
CA THR A 22 -2.77 43.41 -12.70
C THR A 22 -3.79 42.32 -12.99
N ALA A 23 -3.78 41.77 -14.21
CA ALA A 23 -4.66 40.66 -14.59
C ALA A 23 -4.53 39.44 -13.64
N ALA A 24 -3.31 39.14 -13.18
CA ALA A 24 -3.07 38.04 -12.26
C ALA A 24 -3.69 38.28 -10.87
N ASP A 25 -3.60 39.51 -10.35
CA ASP A 25 -4.18 39.87 -9.05
C ASP A 25 -5.71 39.89 -9.11
N ALA A 26 -6.27 40.43 -10.20
CA ALA A 26 -7.73 40.43 -10.40
C ALA A 26 -8.30 39.01 -10.52
N LEU A 27 -7.62 38.10 -11.23
CA LEU A 27 -8.01 36.69 -11.28
C LEU A 27 -7.89 36.01 -9.92
N ALA A 28 -6.88 36.35 -9.11
CA ALA A 28 -6.74 35.83 -7.76
C ALA A 28 -7.89 36.29 -6.84
N ASP A 29 -8.31 37.55 -6.98
CA ASP A 29 -9.43 38.13 -6.26
C ASP A 29 -10.78 37.58 -6.72
N LEU A 30 -10.93 37.29 -8.00
CA LEU A 30 -12.09 36.57 -8.55
C LEU A 30 -12.20 35.17 -7.92
N VAL A 31 -11.12 34.37 -7.96
CA VAL A 31 -11.11 33.03 -7.33
C VAL A 31 -11.37 33.12 -5.82
N ARG A 32 -10.85 34.16 -5.15
CA ARG A 32 -11.12 34.41 -3.73
C ARG A 32 -12.60 34.67 -3.44
N SER A 33 -13.27 35.40 -4.32
CA SER A 33 -14.69 35.74 -4.19
C SER A 33 -15.62 34.57 -4.53
N LEU A 34 -15.19 33.69 -5.44
CA LEU A 34 -15.92 32.47 -5.78
C LEU A 34 -15.79 31.37 -4.71
N ARG A 35 -14.70 31.38 -3.93
CA ARG A 35 -14.43 30.37 -2.91
C ARG A 35 -15.51 30.38 -1.81
N PRO A 36 -16.13 29.22 -1.48
CA PRO A 36 -17.08 29.13 -0.38
C PRO A 36 -16.37 29.29 0.98
N ALA A 37 -17.14 29.60 2.04
CA ALA A 37 -16.60 29.76 3.39
C ALA A 37 -16.03 28.44 3.94
N SER A 38 -16.65 27.31 3.58
CA SER A 38 -16.16 25.96 3.83
C SER A 38 -15.97 25.22 2.51
N ALA A 39 -14.88 24.45 2.37
CA ALA A 39 -14.59 23.72 1.14
C ALA A 39 -15.63 22.62 0.83
N ASP A 40 -16.35 22.14 1.85
CA ASP A 40 -17.41 21.14 1.72
C ASP A 40 -18.80 21.78 1.45
N ASP A 41 -18.90 23.12 1.41
CA ASP A 41 -20.14 23.83 1.06
C ASP A 41 -20.27 23.93 -0.47
N HIS A 42 -20.69 22.81 -1.06
CA HIS A 42 -20.78 22.67 -2.51
C HIS A 42 -21.89 23.56 -3.10
N GLU A 43 -23.00 23.75 -2.39
CA GLU A 43 -24.12 24.58 -2.84
C GLU A 43 -23.68 26.05 -2.99
N GLN A 44 -22.95 26.58 -2.00
CA GLN A 44 -22.42 27.95 -2.08
C GLN A 44 -21.47 28.12 -3.27
N ALA A 45 -20.58 27.15 -3.51
CA ALA A 45 -19.66 27.20 -4.65
C ALA A 45 -20.40 27.22 -6.00
N ILE A 46 -21.45 26.41 -6.15
CA ILE A 46 -22.29 26.37 -7.35
C ILE A 46 -23.03 27.70 -7.54
N MET A 47 -23.61 28.25 -6.47
CA MET A 47 -24.30 29.54 -6.50
C MET A 47 -23.36 30.68 -6.91
N ASN A 48 -22.15 30.73 -6.36
CA ASN A 48 -21.16 31.74 -6.69
C ASN A 48 -20.76 31.68 -8.18
N LEU A 49 -20.56 30.48 -8.73
CA LEU A 49 -20.19 30.33 -10.13
C LEU A 49 -21.35 30.69 -11.08
N ARG A 50 -22.59 30.36 -10.72
CA ARG A 50 -23.79 30.78 -11.46
C ARG A 50 -23.99 32.29 -11.41
N ALA A 51 -23.74 32.93 -10.26
CA ALA A 51 -23.81 34.37 -10.12
C ALA A 51 -22.78 35.08 -11.03
N LEU A 52 -21.57 34.54 -11.12
CA LEU A 52 -20.57 35.02 -12.08
C LEU A 52 -21.04 34.85 -13.53
N ALA A 53 -21.55 33.68 -13.91
CA ALA A 53 -22.07 33.44 -15.26
C ALA A 53 -23.18 34.44 -15.61
N TRP A 54 -24.15 34.63 -14.72
CA TRP A 54 -25.24 35.60 -14.89
C TRP A 54 -24.70 37.03 -15.09
N LEU A 55 -23.72 37.44 -14.30
CA LEU A 55 -23.12 38.78 -14.39
C LEU A 55 -22.39 38.98 -15.74
N LEU A 56 -21.71 37.96 -16.25
CA LEU A 56 -21.02 38.01 -17.55
C LEU A 56 -22.00 38.03 -18.74
N GLU A 57 -23.17 37.39 -18.62
CA GLU A 57 -24.23 37.44 -19.62
C GLU A 57 -24.82 38.86 -19.77
N HIS A 58 -24.94 39.60 -18.66
CA HIS A 58 -25.59 40.92 -18.62
C HIS A 58 -24.62 42.09 -18.85
N HIS A 59 -23.30 41.88 -18.74
CA HIS A 59 -22.28 42.92 -18.88
C HIS A 59 -21.21 42.52 -19.93
N ALA A 60 -21.39 43.00 -21.17
CA ALA A 60 -20.46 42.73 -22.27
C ALA A 60 -19.01 43.18 -21.98
N ASP A 61 -18.85 44.32 -21.31
CA ASP A 61 -17.53 44.85 -20.97
C ASP A 61 -16.80 43.96 -19.94
N TYR A 62 -17.54 43.33 -19.01
CA TYR A 62 -16.95 42.45 -18.00
C TYR A 62 -16.45 41.14 -18.61
N ARG A 63 -17.21 40.53 -19.52
CA ARG A 63 -16.73 39.34 -20.24
C ARG A 63 -15.53 39.64 -21.14
N GLN A 64 -15.48 40.79 -21.81
CA GLN A 64 -14.31 41.18 -22.60
C GLN A 64 -13.05 41.27 -21.74
N VAL A 65 -13.14 42.01 -20.64
CA VAL A 65 -12.00 42.25 -19.74
C VAL A 65 -11.52 40.95 -19.08
N LEU A 66 -12.45 40.06 -18.71
CA LEU A 66 -12.11 38.75 -18.16
C LEU A 66 -11.42 37.84 -19.20
N ARG A 67 -11.90 37.83 -20.46
CA ARG A 67 -11.24 37.09 -21.56
C ARG A 67 -9.81 37.59 -21.77
N SER A 68 -9.62 38.90 -21.85
CA SER A 68 -8.29 39.51 -21.98
C SER A 68 -7.37 39.14 -20.82
N ALA A 69 -7.85 39.18 -19.57
CA ALA A 69 -7.04 38.78 -18.41
C ALA A 69 -6.62 37.30 -18.45
N PHE A 70 -7.48 36.40 -18.94
CA PHE A 70 -7.12 34.99 -19.14
C PHE A 70 -6.08 34.82 -20.26
N LEU A 71 -6.28 35.49 -21.40
CA LEU A 71 -5.32 35.45 -22.50
C LEU A 71 -3.96 36.01 -22.08
N ASP A 72 -3.93 37.14 -21.37
CA ASP A 72 -2.71 37.74 -20.81
C ASP A 72 -1.98 36.77 -19.88
N LEU A 73 -2.71 36.09 -18.99
CA LEU A 73 -2.12 35.07 -18.12
C LEU A 73 -1.47 33.95 -18.92
N LEU A 74 -2.12 33.49 -19.99
CA LEU A 74 -1.65 32.40 -20.83
C LEU A 74 -0.48 32.81 -21.74
N THR A 75 -0.46 34.03 -22.26
CA THR A 75 0.52 34.48 -23.27
C THR A 75 1.79 35.02 -22.66
N GLN A 76 1.70 35.65 -21.47
CA GLN A 76 2.85 36.15 -20.71
C GLN A 76 3.59 35.05 -19.94
N THR A 77 3.12 33.79 -20.00
CA THR A 77 3.70 32.68 -19.26
C THR A 77 4.02 31.47 -20.14
N ARG A 78 5.00 30.68 -19.69
CA ARG A 78 5.31 29.36 -20.21
C ARG A 78 4.34 28.34 -19.62
N GLN A 79 3.53 27.73 -20.49
CA GLN A 79 2.45 26.81 -20.13
C GLN A 79 2.92 25.35 -20.01
N ILE A 80 3.98 25.00 -20.74
CA ILE A 80 4.50 23.63 -20.87
C ILE A 80 4.72 22.92 -19.52
N PRO A 81 5.31 23.54 -18.47
CA PRO A 81 5.50 22.86 -17.19
C PRO A 81 4.18 22.49 -16.50
N LEU A 82 3.14 23.32 -16.63
CA LEU A 82 1.82 23.00 -16.10
C LEU A 82 1.29 21.73 -16.79
N TYR A 83 1.33 21.70 -18.12
CA TYR A 83 0.81 20.59 -18.93
C TYR A 83 1.61 19.29 -18.78
N THR A 84 2.92 19.38 -18.60
CA THR A 84 3.80 18.20 -18.62
C THR A 84 4.28 17.74 -17.25
N GLU A 85 4.25 18.56 -16.21
CA GLU A 85 4.78 18.21 -14.88
C GLU A 85 3.72 18.18 -13.79
N SER A 86 2.72 19.07 -13.84
CA SER A 86 1.73 19.16 -12.78
C SER A 86 0.86 17.91 -12.70
N GLY A 87 0.86 17.28 -11.52
CA GLY A 87 0.12 16.05 -11.23
C GLY A 87 0.79 14.77 -11.71
N ILE A 88 1.95 14.85 -12.35
CA ILE A 88 2.74 13.70 -12.83
C ILE A 88 3.90 13.44 -11.87
N LEU A 89 4.19 12.17 -11.60
CA LEU A 89 5.33 11.78 -10.79
C LEU A 89 6.66 12.19 -11.43
N ALA A 90 7.60 12.65 -10.60
CA ALA A 90 8.91 13.11 -11.03
C ALA A 90 9.74 11.99 -11.68
N ASN A 91 10.75 12.34 -12.48
CA ASN A 91 11.65 11.34 -13.08
C ASN A 91 12.56 10.64 -12.05
N THR A 92 12.75 11.27 -10.88
CA THR A 92 13.58 10.75 -9.80
C THR A 92 12.86 9.64 -9.03
N GLY A 93 13.63 8.67 -8.52
CA GLY A 93 13.09 7.58 -7.72
C GLY A 93 12.24 8.04 -6.52
N PHE A 94 11.49 7.10 -5.93
CA PHE A 94 10.54 7.40 -4.84
C PHE A 94 11.17 8.17 -3.67
N PHE A 95 12.31 7.71 -3.15
CA PHE A 95 12.94 8.29 -1.96
C PHE A 95 13.48 9.70 -2.19
N THR A 96 14.02 9.97 -3.38
CA THR A 96 14.50 11.30 -3.74
C THR A 96 13.33 12.28 -3.91
N THR A 97 12.23 11.83 -4.51
CA THR A 97 10.99 12.61 -4.58
C THR A 97 10.41 12.91 -3.19
N LEU A 98 10.45 11.93 -2.27
CA LEU A 98 9.99 12.11 -0.89
C LEU A 98 10.87 13.12 -0.14
N SER A 99 12.20 12.96 -0.20
CA SER A 99 13.16 13.88 0.40
C SER A 99 13.00 15.30 -0.14
N LYS A 100 12.85 15.44 -1.47
CA LYS A 100 12.60 16.71 -2.13
C LYS A 100 11.33 17.39 -1.63
N ARG A 101 10.20 16.68 -1.51
CA ARG A 101 8.95 17.26 -0.98
C ARG A 101 9.05 17.68 0.47
N ILE A 102 9.78 16.94 1.31
CA ILE A 102 10.04 17.33 2.70
C ILE A 102 10.89 18.61 2.73
N GLY A 103 11.93 18.67 1.91
CA GLY A 103 12.79 19.84 1.75
C GLY A 103 12.01 21.07 1.28
N GLU A 104 11.24 20.95 0.20
CA GLU A 104 10.44 22.06 -0.36
C GLU A 104 9.27 22.46 0.54
N ARG A 105 8.80 21.57 1.42
CA ARG A 105 7.82 21.93 2.45
C ARG A 105 8.46 22.77 3.56
N LEU A 106 9.72 22.52 3.90
CA LEU A 106 10.46 23.28 4.90
C LEU A 106 10.96 24.61 4.32
N LEU A 107 11.44 24.58 3.08
CA LEU A 107 11.97 25.74 2.36
C LEU A 107 11.45 25.72 0.90
N PRO A 108 10.32 26.37 0.63
CA PRO A 108 9.74 26.42 -0.71
C PRO A 108 10.68 27.07 -1.73
N MET A 109 10.65 26.55 -2.96
CA MET A 109 11.38 27.15 -4.09
C MET A 109 10.84 28.55 -4.40
N PRO A 110 11.69 29.48 -4.86
CA PRO A 110 11.25 30.80 -5.31
C PRO A 110 10.29 30.66 -6.50
N ILE A 111 9.28 31.52 -6.53
CA ILE A 111 8.25 31.52 -7.57
C ILE A 111 8.83 32.12 -8.85
N ARG A 112 8.61 31.45 -9.98
CA ARG A 112 8.97 31.95 -11.30
C ARG A 112 7.79 32.70 -11.91
N GLU A 113 7.95 34.00 -12.10
CA GLU A 113 6.89 34.86 -12.64
C GLU A 113 6.56 34.56 -14.11
N ASP A 114 7.46 33.92 -14.85
CA ASP A 114 7.27 33.48 -16.23
C ASP A 114 6.61 32.09 -16.35
N SER A 115 6.33 31.40 -15.24
CA SER A 115 5.75 30.05 -15.25
C SER A 115 4.24 30.09 -15.01
N LEU A 116 3.46 29.53 -15.93
CA LEU A 116 2.01 29.40 -15.74
C LEU A 116 1.72 28.54 -14.51
N GLN A 117 2.51 27.49 -14.30
CA GLN A 117 2.36 26.59 -13.16
C GLN A 117 2.43 27.34 -11.82
N ASP A 118 3.42 28.23 -11.66
CA ASP A 118 3.61 28.94 -10.40
C ASP A 118 2.53 30.03 -10.21
N ARG A 119 2.13 30.73 -11.27
CA ARG A 119 0.99 31.67 -11.23
C ARG A 119 -0.33 30.96 -10.92
N PHE A 120 -0.57 29.80 -11.54
CA PHE A 120 -1.74 28.97 -11.27
C PHE A 120 -1.78 28.51 -9.81
N GLY A 121 -0.63 28.14 -9.23
CA GLY A 121 -0.51 27.84 -7.81
C GLY A 121 -0.79 29.02 -6.88
N ARG A 122 -0.55 30.27 -7.33
CA ARG A 122 -0.95 31.49 -6.58
C ARG A 122 -2.45 31.74 -6.63
N LEU A 123 -3.09 31.54 -7.79
CA LEU A 123 -4.55 31.66 -7.95
C LEU A 123 -5.29 30.72 -6.99
N PHE A 124 -4.86 29.45 -6.95
CA PHE A 124 -5.44 28.40 -6.11
C PHE A 124 -4.57 28.10 -4.88
N ARG A 125 -4.24 29.14 -4.10
CA ARG A 125 -3.31 29.02 -2.96
C ARG A 125 -3.82 28.15 -1.80
N TRP A 126 -5.12 27.87 -1.69
CA TRP A 126 -5.68 27.14 -0.56
C TRP A 126 -5.65 25.64 -0.84
N LYS A 127 -5.13 24.86 0.12
CA LYS A 127 -4.93 23.40 -0.04
C LYS A 127 -6.20 22.60 -0.33
N GLN A 128 -7.37 23.18 -0.11
CA GLN A 128 -8.68 22.56 -0.26
C GLN A 128 -9.45 23.09 -1.46
N ASP A 129 -8.84 23.93 -2.32
CA ASP A 129 -9.54 24.52 -3.46
C ASP A 129 -10.07 23.46 -4.44
N HIS A 130 -9.31 22.38 -4.62
CA HIS A 130 -9.75 21.22 -5.40
C HIS A 130 -11.02 20.53 -4.90
N ILE A 131 -11.43 20.70 -3.63
CA ILE A 131 -12.61 20.02 -3.08
C ILE A 131 -13.88 20.67 -3.62
N TRP A 132 -14.01 21.99 -3.44
CA TRP A 132 -15.19 22.72 -3.90
C TRP A 132 -15.25 22.78 -5.43
N LEU A 133 -14.12 22.92 -6.13
CA LEU A 133 -14.07 22.92 -7.59
C LEU A 133 -14.52 21.58 -8.19
N ALA A 134 -14.12 20.46 -7.58
CA ALA A 134 -14.53 19.13 -8.03
C ALA A 134 -16.01 18.83 -7.76
N ALA A 135 -16.66 19.59 -6.89
CA ALA A 135 -18.09 19.45 -6.60
C ALA A 135 -18.99 20.20 -7.59
N ILE A 136 -18.44 21.08 -8.42
CA ILE A 136 -19.20 21.87 -9.40
C ILE A 136 -19.63 20.96 -10.56
N PRO A 137 -20.94 20.86 -10.86
CA PRO A 137 -21.42 20.05 -11.98
C PRO A 137 -20.94 20.60 -13.33
N ASP A 138 -20.69 19.69 -14.29
CA ASP A 138 -20.27 20.03 -15.66
C ASP A 138 -21.15 21.10 -16.31
N ALA A 139 -22.48 21.01 -16.13
CA ALA A 139 -23.43 21.99 -16.65
C ALA A 139 -23.18 23.43 -16.14
N THR A 140 -22.70 23.59 -14.91
CA THR A 140 -22.42 24.93 -14.34
C THR A 140 -21.13 25.51 -14.93
N TRP A 141 -20.13 24.68 -15.19
CA TRP A 141 -18.93 25.08 -15.92
C TRP A 141 -19.23 25.46 -17.37
N GLN A 142 -20.08 24.67 -18.04
CA GLN A 142 -20.55 24.94 -19.41
C GLN A 142 -21.31 26.26 -19.49
N GLN A 143 -22.19 26.55 -18.52
CA GLN A 143 -22.88 27.84 -18.42
C GLN A 143 -21.89 29.01 -18.30
N LEU A 144 -20.88 28.90 -17.43
CA LEU A 144 -19.84 29.91 -17.31
C LEU A 144 -19.08 30.13 -18.62
N TRP A 145 -18.76 29.05 -19.34
CA TRP A 145 -18.09 29.12 -20.64
C TRP A 145 -18.93 29.81 -21.72
N GLN A 146 -20.23 29.50 -21.77
CA GLN A 146 -21.17 30.14 -22.69
C GLN A 146 -21.31 31.64 -22.37
N ALA A 147 -21.40 32.00 -21.08
CA ALA A 147 -21.48 33.39 -20.62
C ALA A 147 -20.23 34.22 -20.98
N MET A 148 -19.06 33.59 -21.08
CA MET A 148 -17.83 34.23 -21.54
C MET A 148 -17.84 34.63 -23.01
N ALA A 149 -18.75 34.09 -23.83
CA ALA A 149 -18.92 34.41 -25.25
C ALA A 149 -17.59 34.46 -26.05
N TRP A 150 -16.79 33.38 -25.97
CA TRP A 150 -15.47 33.29 -26.62
C TRP A 150 -15.50 33.50 -28.14
N GLN A 151 -16.64 33.32 -28.79
CA GLN A 151 -16.85 33.66 -30.21
C GLN A 151 -16.69 35.15 -30.53
N GLU A 152 -16.77 36.04 -29.54
CA GLU A 152 -16.54 37.48 -29.70
C GLU A 152 -15.05 37.86 -29.63
N GLU A 153 -14.18 36.94 -29.23
CA GLU A 153 -12.76 37.19 -29.05
C GLU A 153 -12.03 37.29 -30.39
N GLN A 154 -11.21 38.32 -30.55
CA GLN A 154 -10.55 38.65 -31.82
C GLN A 154 -9.04 38.38 -31.79
N ASP A 155 -8.44 38.20 -30.60
CA ASP A 155 -7.03 37.86 -30.48
C ASP A 155 -6.73 36.41 -30.85
N ARG A 156 -6.66 36.17 -32.17
CA ARG A 156 -6.26 34.89 -32.74
C ARG A 156 -4.81 34.54 -32.42
N SER A 157 -3.95 35.53 -32.23
CA SER A 157 -2.52 35.30 -32.00
C SER A 157 -2.27 34.57 -30.69
N SER A 158 -2.94 34.99 -29.62
CA SER A 158 -2.88 34.38 -28.30
C SER A 158 -3.47 32.97 -28.26
N TRP A 159 -4.54 32.75 -29.04
CA TRP A 159 -5.13 31.42 -29.23
C TRP A 159 -4.14 30.47 -29.94
N VAL A 160 -3.51 30.92 -31.03
CA VAL A 160 -2.51 30.12 -31.77
C VAL A 160 -1.31 29.79 -30.87
N GLN A 161 -0.80 30.76 -30.11
CA GLN A 161 0.32 30.56 -29.19
C GLN A 161 0.00 29.48 -28.13
N THR A 162 -1.20 29.51 -27.55
CA THR A 162 -1.65 28.52 -26.56
C THR A 162 -1.73 27.12 -27.19
N ARG A 163 -2.29 26.99 -28.39
CA ARG A 163 -2.35 25.72 -29.12
C ARG A 163 -0.95 25.16 -29.44
N LEU A 164 0.00 26.02 -29.81
CA LEU A 164 1.39 25.60 -30.06
C LEU A 164 2.08 25.08 -28.79
N GLN A 165 1.89 25.74 -27.65
CA GLN A 165 2.46 25.28 -26.37
C GLN A 165 1.83 23.95 -25.89
N MET A 166 0.53 23.76 -26.11
CA MET A 166 -0.14 22.48 -25.86
C MET A 166 0.43 21.39 -26.76
N LEU A 167 0.66 21.68 -28.04
CA LEU A 167 1.20 20.73 -28.99
C LEU A 167 2.63 20.32 -28.66
N GLU A 168 3.48 21.28 -28.28
CA GLU A 168 4.82 20.99 -27.76
C GLU A 168 4.76 20.10 -26.50
N SER A 169 3.79 20.34 -25.62
CA SER A 169 3.57 19.52 -24.43
C SER A 169 3.16 18.08 -24.78
N VAL A 170 2.33 17.89 -25.80
CA VAL A 170 1.95 16.57 -26.35
C VAL A 170 3.19 15.84 -26.88
N GLN A 171 4.07 16.53 -27.61
CA GLN A 171 5.34 15.95 -28.10
C GLN A 171 6.29 15.55 -26.94
N ILE A 172 6.42 16.40 -25.90
CA ILE A 172 7.24 16.10 -24.71
C ILE A 172 6.69 14.88 -23.95
N LEU A 173 5.37 14.81 -23.79
CA LEU A 173 4.71 13.70 -23.10
C LEU A 173 4.85 12.40 -23.89
N SER A 174 4.71 12.42 -25.21
CA SER A 174 4.87 11.20 -26.03
C SER A 174 6.31 10.68 -25.96
N ALA A 175 7.32 11.55 -26.06
CA ALA A 175 8.72 11.17 -25.92
C ALA A 175 9.00 10.57 -24.52
N ARG A 176 8.39 11.14 -23.48
CA ARG A 176 8.48 10.60 -22.12
C ARG A 176 7.81 9.24 -21.97
N VAL A 177 6.63 9.07 -22.57
CA VAL A 177 5.91 7.78 -22.59
C VAL A 177 6.78 6.71 -23.24
N THR A 178 7.45 7.02 -24.36
CA THR A 178 8.42 6.14 -25.01
C THR A 178 9.58 5.79 -24.10
N ALA A 179 10.22 6.79 -23.49
CA ALA A 179 11.35 6.57 -22.60
C ALA A 179 10.99 5.67 -21.41
N ILE A 180 9.84 5.90 -20.76
CA ILE A 180 9.38 5.05 -19.64
C ILE A 180 8.97 3.67 -20.13
N GLY A 181 8.26 3.57 -21.26
CA GLY A 181 7.74 2.32 -21.81
C GLY A 181 8.83 1.33 -22.21
N LEU A 182 10.02 1.84 -22.56
CA LEU A 182 11.21 1.06 -22.94
C LEU A 182 12.23 0.91 -21.79
N GLU A 183 11.89 1.29 -20.56
CA GLU A 183 12.77 1.08 -19.42
C GLU A 183 13.05 -0.42 -19.19
N PRO A 184 14.31 -0.82 -18.90
CA PRO A 184 14.68 -2.22 -18.73
C PRO A 184 13.85 -2.97 -17.69
N GLU A 185 13.35 -2.29 -16.65
CA GLU A 185 12.50 -2.92 -15.64
C GLU A 185 11.12 -3.32 -16.20
N LEU A 186 10.53 -2.52 -17.09
CA LEU A 186 9.25 -2.83 -17.75
C LEU A 186 9.44 -3.92 -18.80
N VAL A 187 10.48 -3.81 -19.63
CA VAL A 187 10.84 -4.82 -20.64
C VAL A 187 11.12 -6.18 -20.00
N ARG A 188 11.84 -6.22 -18.85
CA ARG A 188 12.09 -7.49 -18.15
C ARG A 188 10.81 -8.19 -17.72
N VAL A 189 9.77 -7.44 -17.34
CA VAL A 189 8.49 -7.98 -16.88
C VAL A 189 7.60 -8.40 -18.05
N TYR A 190 7.68 -7.67 -19.17
CA TYR A 190 6.96 -7.98 -20.39
C TYR A 190 7.88 -7.82 -21.62
N PRO A 191 8.69 -8.86 -21.97
CA PRO A 191 9.67 -8.77 -23.06
C PRO A 191 9.04 -8.57 -24.45
N ASP A 192 7.75 -8.88 -24.60
CA ASP A 192 7.03 -8.70 -25.86
C ASP A 192 6.94 -7.22 -26.28
N ILE A 193 7.27 -6.26 -25.40
CA ILE A 193 7.40 -4.83 -25.73
C ILE A 193 8.44 -4.60 -26.84
N GLU A 194 9.53 -5.37 -26.83
CA GLU A 194 10.63 -5.25 -27.81
C GLU A 194 10.54 -6.29 -28.94
N ARG A 195 9.79 -7.38 -28.76
CA ARG A 195 9.70 -8.45 -29.77
C ARG A 195 8.93 -8.04 -31.02
N PHE A 196 7.99 -7.11 -30.86
CA PHE A 196 7.27 -6.46 -31.95
C PHE A 196 7.66 -4.99 -31.95
N GLU A 197 7.48 -4.28 -33.07
CA GLU A 197 7.67 -2.82 -33.07
C GLU A 197 6.83 -2.20 -31.93
N SER A 198 7.52 -1.54 -30.99
CA SER A 198 6.93 -1.15 -29.71
C SER A 198 5.80 -0.13 -29.92
N PRO A 199 4.58 -0.36 -29.40
CA PRO A 199 3.51 0.63 -29.50
C PRO A 199 3.86 1.99 -28.89
N PHE A 200 4.80 2.02 -27.93
CA PHE A 200 5.30 3.27 -27.37
C PHE A 200 6.16 4.07 -28.37
N LEU A 201 6.87 3.41 -29.29
CA LEU A 201 7.60 4.07 -30.37
C LEU A 201 6.64 4.58 -31.46
N HIS A 202 5.67 3.74 -31.85
CA HIS A 202 4.65 4.13 -32.83
C HIS A 202 3.79 5.30 -32.34
N LEU A 203 3.44 5.33 -31.06
CA LEU A 203 2.73 6.46 -30.47
C LEU A 203 3.51 7.77 -30.62
N ASN A 204 4.81 7.77 -30.34
CA ASN A 204 5.62 8.97 -30.48
C ASN A 204 5.74 9.42 -31.94
N ALA A 205 5.98 8.49 -32.87
CA ALA A 205 6.02 8.79 -34.30
C ALA A 205 4.69 9.40 -34.79
N ALA A 206 3.56 8.79 -34.46
CA ALA A 206 2.23 9.30 -34.82
C ALA A 206 1.95 10.69 -34.24
N VAL A 207 2.35 10.94 -32.99
CA VAL A 207 2.24 12.26 -32.35
C VAL A 207 3.09 13.32 -33.06
N LEU A 208 4.30 12.98 -33.51
CA LEU A 208 5.16 13.92 -34.24
C LEU A 208 4.53 14.29 -35.59
N HIS A 209 4.02 13.31 -36.34
CA HIS A 209 3.33 13.54 -37.61
C HIS A 209 2.08 14.42 -37.43
N TYR A 210 1.23 14.09 -36.45
CA TYR A 210 0.06 14.89 -36.10
C TYR A 210 0.46 16.33 -35.73
N ALA A 211 1.52 16.51 -34.94
CA ALA A 211 1.99 17.84 -34.56
C ALA A 211 2.47 18.68 -35.76
N ASP A 212 3.17 18.07 -36.70
CA ASP A 212 3.59 18.77 -37.92
C ASP A 212 2.41 19.13 -38.83
N SER A 213 1.42 18.23 -38.95
CA SER A 213 0.16 18.50 -39.65
C SER A 213 -0.62 19.65 -39.00
N TYR A 214 -0.76 19.62 -37.67
CA TYR A 214 -1.47 20.64 -36.90
C TYR A 214 -0.78 22.01 -36.98
N ARG A 215 0.56 22.06 -36.93
CA ARG A 215 1.32 23.31 -37.12
C ARG A 215 1.07 23.93 -38.49
N ARG A 216 1.07 23.12 -39.55
CA ARG A 216 0.76 23.58 -40.91
C ARG A 216 -0.66 24.16 -40.98
N ALA A 217 -1.64 23.43 -40.44
CA ALA A 217 -3.04 23.85 -40.40
C ALA A 217 -3.26 25.19 -39.67
N LEU A 218 -2.57 25.40 -38.54
CA LEU A 218 -2.60 26.69 -37.84
C LEU A 218 -2.05 27.84 -38.69
N ALA A 219 -0.98 27.60 -39.45
CA ALA A 219 -0.36 28.60 -40.30
C ALA A 219 -1.20 28.92 -41.56
N THR A 220 -1.83 27.91 -42.15
CA THR A 220 -2.67 28.05 -43.36
C THR A 220 -4.14 28.35 -43.05
N GLN A 221 -4.52 28.40 -41.77
CA GLN A 221 -5.90 28.57 -41.31
C GLN A 221 -6.86 27.51 -41.88
N SER A 222 -6.36 26.30 -42.13
CA SER A 222 -7.14 25.16 -42.61
C SER A 222 -7.39 24.16 -41.48
N SER A 223 -8.23 23.17 -41.72
CA SER A 223 -8.32 22.00 -40.84
C SER A 223 -7.04 21.15 -40.95
N PRO A 224 -6.61 20.48 -39.88
CA PRO A 224 -5.56 19.47 -39.94
C PRO A 224 -5.89 18.38 -40.96
N GLU A 225 -4.90 17.94 -41.73
CA GLU A 225 -5.06 16.85 -42.71
C GLU A 225 -5.20 15.49 -42.01
N GLU A 226 -4.64 15.36 -40.81
CA GLU A 226 -4.65 14.14 -40.00
C GLU A 226 -5.46 14.38 -38.73
N ASP A 227 -6.28 13.39 -38.34
CA ASP A 227 -6.99 13.37 -37.07
C ASP A 227 -6.19 12.67 -35.97
N ASP A 228 -6.61 12.83 -34.72
CA ASP A 228 -5.96 12.21 -33.55
C ASP A 228 -6.44 10.77 -33.29
N LYS A 229 -7.39 10.23 -34.08
CA LYS A 229 -8.01 8.92 -33.83
C LYS A 229 -6.99 7.79 -33.82
N HIS A 230 -6.01 7.82 -34.72
CA HIS A 230 -4.94 6.83 -34.73
C HIS A 230 -4.10 6.88 -33.45
N ILE A 231 -3.83 8.08 -32.92
CA ILE A 231 -3.10 8.29 -31.67
C ILE A 231 -3.91 7.75 -30.48
N LEU A 232 -5.23 7.95 -30.47
CA LEU A 232 -6.11 7.40 -29.43
C LEU A 232 -6.08 5.86 -29.39
N VAL A 233 -6.06 5.20 -30.55
CA VAL A 233 -5.89 3.74 -30.62
C VAL A 233 -4.53 3.29 -30.08
N LEU A 234 -3.44 3.99 -30.43
CA LEU A 234 -2.10 3.69 -29.92
C LEU A 234 -1.99 3.92 -28.40
N LEU A 235 -2.68 4.94 -27.88
CA LEU A 235 -2.80 5.20 -26.44
C LEU A 235 -3.48 4.02 -25.71
N GLU A 236 -4.59 3.51 -26.25
CA GLU A 236 -5.27 2.33 -25.70
C GLU A 236 -4.35 1.09 -25.72
N GLN A 237 -3.59 0.88 -26.80
CA GLN A 237 -2.62 -0.21 -26.87
C GLN A 237 -1.52 -0.09 -25.80
N CYS A 238 -1.02 1.11 -25.56
CA CYS A 238 -0.05 1.39 -24.49
C CYS A 238 -0.63 1.09 -23.11
N GLU A 239 -1.90 1.42 -22.86
CA GLU A 239 -2.61 1.13 -21.61
C GLU A 239 -2.86 -0.38 -21.43
N LEU A 240 -3.20 -1.09 -22.50
CA LEU A 240 -3.33 -2.55 -22.49
C LEU A 240 -2.00 -3.22 -22.14
N ILE A 241 -0.89 -2.75 -22.70
CA ILE A 241 0.45 -3.23 -22.33
C ILE A 241 0.72 -2.94 -20.86
N LEU A 242 0.41 -1.74 -20.37
CA LEU A 242 0.58 -1.41 -18.96
C LEU A 242 -0.25 -2.32 -18.03
N GLY A 243 -1.48 -2.66 -18.45
CA GLY A 243 -2.32 -3.66 -17.78
C GLY A 243 -1.66 -5.04 -17.73
N LYS A 244 -1.08 -5.51 -18.85
CA LYS A 244 -0.32 -6.76 -18.92
C LYS A 244 0.94 -6.74 -18.04
N ILE A 245 1.69 -5.64 -18.05
CA ILE A 245 2.87 -5.44 -17.18
C ILE A 245 2.46 -5.58 -15.72
N ARG A 246 1.40 -4.90 -15.28
CA ARG A 246 0.92 -4.98 -13.89
C ARG A 246 0.50 -6.40 -13.51
N LYS A 247 -0.18 -7.12 -14.42
CA LYS A 247 -0.58 -8.53 -14.21
C LYS A 247 0.64 -9.45 -14.11
N ASN A 248 1.64 -9.29 -14.98
CA ASN A 248 2.86 -10.09 -14.98
C ASN A 248 3.80 -9.75 -13.81
N ALA A 249 3.89 -8.48 -13.43
CA ALA A 249 4.64 -8.03 -12.26
C ALA A 249 4.15 -8.77 -11.02
N SER A 250 2.82 -8.96 -10.88
CA SER A 250 2.27 -9.72 -9.76
C SER A 250 2.76 -11.17 -9.71
N ARG A 251 3.16 -11.77 -10.82
CA ARG A 251 3.68 -13.15 -10.88
C ARG A 251 5.19 -13.22 -10.74
N ASN A 252 5.90 -12.27 -11.34
CA ASN A 252 7.36 -12.27 -11.47
C ASN A 252 8.07 -11.42 -10.41
N GLY A 253 7.34 -10.97 -9.39
CA GLY A 253 7.84 -10.07 -8.35
C GLY A 253 7.87 -8.61 -8.81
N ILE A 254 7.87 -7.70 -7.83
CA ILE A 254 7.68 -6.26 -8.05
C ILE A 254 8.70 -5.44 -7.26
N SER A 255 9.05 -4.26 -7.78
CA SER A 255 9.82 -3.25 -7.06
C SER A 255 9.05 -1.95 -6.90
N VAL A 256 9.50 -1.14 -5.95
CA VAL A 256 9.09 0.26 -5.77
C VAL A 256 9.27 1.04 -7.06
N ASN A 257 10.40 0.84 -7.75
CA ASN A 257 10.73 1.58 -8.96
C ASN A 257 9.82 1.20 -10.14
N LEU A 258 9.57 -0.10 -10.36
CA LEU A 258 8.64 -0.58 -11.38
C LEU A 258 7.22 -0.03 -11.17
N THR A 259 6.75 -0.04 -9.91
CA THR A 259 5.43 0.50 -9.55
C THR A 259 5.37 2.01 -9.81
N TYR A 260 6.42 2.72 -9.46
CA TYR A 260 6.55 4.16 -9.68
C TYR A 260 6.57 4.52 -11.17
N GLN A 261 7.35 3.80 -11.98
CA GLN A 261 7.41 3.95 -13.44
C GLN A 261 6.05 3.65 -14.09
N ALA A 262 5.38 2.56 -13.69
CA ALA A 262 4.05 2.20 -14.20
C ALA A 262 2.99 3.28 -13.90
N LEU A 263 2.98 3.82 -12.68
CA LEU A 263 2.05 4.90 -12.31
C LEU A 263 2.34 6.19 -13.09
N ARG A 264 3.62 6.56 -13.22
CA ARG A 264 4.05 7.72 -14.00
C ARG A 264 3.71 7.59 -15.49
N LEU A 265 3.84 6.39 -16.05
CA LEU A 265 3.44 6.07 -17.42
C LEU A 265 1.94 6.29 -17.61
N LEU A 266 1.10 5.74 -16.72
CA LEU A 266 -0.36 5.95 -16.75
C LEU A 266 -0.73 7.43 -16.67
N GLN A 267 -0.12 8.18 -15.76
CA GLN A 267 -0.36 9.63 -15.63
C GLN A 267 0.02 10.39 -16.90
N SER A 268 1.11 9.99 -17.55
CA SER A 268 1.57 10.62 -18.79
C SER A 268 0.65 10.29 -19.97
N LEU A 269 0.17 9.04 -20.07
CA LEU A 269 -0.82 8.62 -21.07
C LEU A 269 -2.16 9.37 -20.90
N ASN A 270 -2.67 9.46 -19.67
CA ASN A 270 -3.90 10.19 -19.37
C ASN A 270 -3.78 11.69 -19.69
N ARG A 271 -2.64 12.30 -19.34
CA ARG A 271 -2.38 13.71 -19.67
C ARG A 271 -2.30 13.91 -21.18
N LEU A 272 -1.63 13.01 -21.90
CA LEU A 272 -1.53 13.05 -23.35
C LEU A 272 -2.93 13.01 -23.99
N ARG A 273 -3.79 12.07 -23.57
CA ARG A 273 -5.18 11.97 -24.01
C ARG A 273 -5.98 13.24 -23.74
N ALA A 274 -5.85 13.80 -22.54
CA ALA A 274 -6.60 15.00 -22.17
C ALA A 274 -6.17 16.22 -23.00
N LEU A 275 -4.87 16.37 -23.31
CA LEU A 275 -4.42 17.46 -24.17
C LEU A 275 -4.84 17.26 -25.63
N LEU A 276 -4.86 16.02 -26.14
CA LEU A 276 -5.36 15.73 -27.49
C LEU A 276 -6.85 16.08 -27.61
N ALA A 277 -7.67 15.74 -26.62
CA ALA A 277 -9.09 16.11 -26.59
C ALA A 277 -9.31 17.63 -26.62
N LEU A 278 -8.42 18.43 -26.01
CA LEU A 278 -8.48 19.88 -26.10
C LEU A 278 -7.97 20.42 -27.44
N LEU A 279 -7.07 19.68 -28.11
CA LEU A 279 -6.51 20.03 -29.41
C LEU A 279 -7.44 19.71 -30.58
N GLU A 280 -8.48 18.89 -30.38
CA GLU A 280 -9.47 18.58 -31.41
C GLU A 280 -10.07 19.88 -32.00
N PRO A 281 -10.12 20.04 -33.35
CA PRO A 281 -10.58 21.28 -33.98
C PRO A 281 -12.02 21.67 -33.61
N GLU A 282 -12.89 20.68 -33.38
CA GLU A 282 -14.30 20.86 -33.03
C GLU A 282 -14.53 20.95 -31.51
N HIS A 283 -13.45 20.96 -30.71
CA HIS A 283 -13.57 21.01 -29.25
C HIS A 283 -14.21 22.33 -28.78
N ASP A 284 -15.42 22.22 -28.24
CA ASP A 284 -16.11 23.29 -27.54
C ASP A 284 -16.32 22.90 -26.06
N PRO A 285 -15.68 23.61 -25.10
CA PRO A 285 -15.91 23.38 -23.68
C PRO A 285 -17.37 23.55 -23.24
N GLY A 286 -18.20 24.27 -24.02
CA GLY A 286 -19.64 24.37 -23.79
C GLY A 286 -20.41 23.05 -23.99
N GLN A 287 -19.83 22.10 -24.73
CA GLN A 287 -20.42 20.78 -25.01
C GLN A 287 -19.61 19.64 -24.40
N ASN A 288 -18.27 19.79 -24.35
CA ASN A 288 -17.35 18.79 -23.82
C ASN A 288 -16.61 19.32 -22.58
N PRO A 289 -16.84 18.77 -21.37
CA PRO A 289 -16.28 19.32 -20.13
C PRO A 289 -14.78 19.02 -19.89
N ALA A 290 -14.07 18.43 -20.86
CA ALA A 290 -12.67 18.00 -20.70
C ALA A 290 -11.73 19.11 -20.19
N LEU A 291 -11.93 20.36 -20.61
CA LEU A 291 -11.14 21.51 -20.14
C LEU A 291 -11.27 21.71 -18.62
N PHE A 292 -12.50 21.64 -18.09
CA PHE A 292 -12.76 21.85 -16.67
C PHE A 292 -12.26 20.70 -15.83
N HIS A 293 -12.39 19.46 -16.32
CA HIS A 293 -11.82 18.29 -15.66
C HIS A 293 -10.29 18.44 -15.55
N LEU A 294 -9.64 18.90 -16.62
CA LEU A 294 -8.20 19.15 -16.63
C LEU A 294 -7.79 20.28 -15.67
N LEU A 295 -8.58 21.35 -15.61
CA LEU A 295 -8.38 22.47 -14.69
C LEU A 295 -8.45 21.99 -13.24
N VAL A 296 -9.49 21.23 -12.88
CA VAL A 296 -9.66 20.66 -11.53
C VAL A 296 -8.48 19.75 -11.18
N ASP A 297 -8.01 18.93 -12.13
CA ASP A 297 -6.84 18.08 -11.95
C ASP A 297 -5.56 18.90 -11.70
N PHE A 298 -5.35 20.02 -12.41
CA PHE A 298 -4.25 20.93 -12.14
C PHE A 298 -4.36 21.59 -10.77
N VAL A 299 -5.55 22.04 -10.36
CA VAL A 299 -5.74 22.64 -9.03
C VAL A 299 -5.42 21.63 -7.94
N ARG A 300 -5.91 20.40 -8.10
CA ARG A 300 -5.61 19.30 -7.18
C ARG A 300 -4.11 19.03 -7.11
N ALA A 301 -3.43 18.98 -8.26
CA ALA A 301 -2.00 18.75 -8.33
C ALA A 301 -1.21 19.84 -7.60
N GLU A 302 -1.50 21.12 -7.86
CA GLU A 302 -0.81 22.25 -7.23
C GLU A 302 -1.12 22.35 -5.73
N ASN A 303 -2.37 22.16 -5.32
CA ASN A 303 -2.77 22.13 -3.90
C ASN A 303 -2.05 21.02 -3.11
N ARG A 304 -1.76 19.89 -3.76
CA ARG A 304 -1.18 18.69 -3.13
C ARG A 304 0.31 18.50 -3.44
N LYS A 305 0.98 19.44 -4.10
CA LYS A 305 2.39 19.27 -4.53
C LYS A 305 3.37 18.96 -3.40
N TYR A 306 3.20 19.58 -2.23
CA TYR A 306 4.02 19.34 -1.03
C TYR A 306 3.42 18.30 -0.06
N SER A 307 2.35 17.61 -0.47
CA SER A 307 1.72 16.59 0.36
C SER A 307 2.58 15.32 0.38
N VAL A 308 3.23 15.07 1.51
CA VAL A 308 3.95 13.82 1.78
C VAL A 308 2.96 12.66 1.91
N SER A 309 1.79 12.91 2.53
CA SER A 309 0.77 11.88 2.71
C SER A 309 0.27 11.32 1.38
N ASP A 310 0.18 12.12 0.32
CA ASP A 310 -0.33 11.64 -0.97
C ASP A 310 0.69 10.77 -1.71
N VAL A 311 1.99 11.07 -1.58
CA VAL A 311 3.06 10.21 -2.08
C VAL A 311 3.05 8.85 -1.38
N PHE A 312 2.86 8.84 -0.06
CA PHE A 312 2.74 7.62 0.71
C PHE A 312 1.45 6.86 0.35
N LYS A 313 0.28 7.51 0.30
CA LYS A 313 -0.97 6.84 -0.08
C LYS A 313 -0.87 6.16 -1.45
N SER A 314 -0.51 6.90 -2.51
CA SER A 314 -0.53 6.36 -3.86
C SER A 314 0.54 5.27 -4.12
N ASN A 315 1.73 5.36 -3.51
CA ASN A 315 2.82 4.41 -3.75
C ASN A 315 2.86 3.26 -2.72
N THR A 316 2.58 3.55 -1.45
CA THR A 316 2.58 2.53 -0.39
C THR A 316 1.37 1.61 -0.51
N GLU A 317 0.22 2.07 -1.03
CA GLU A 317 -0.93 1.18 -1.27
C GLU A 317 -0.57 0.08 -2.28
N LEU A 318 0.06 0.43 -3.41
CA LEU A 318 0.45 -0.55 -4.43
C LEU A 318 1.55 -1.50 -3.92
N LEU A 319 2.53 -0.99 -3.16
CA LEU A 319 3.56 -1.85 -2.57
C LEU A 319 3.04 -2.74 -1.45
N ALA A 320 2.23 -2.18 -0.55
CA ALA A 320 1.59 -2.94 0.52
C ALA A 320 0.68 -4.01 -0.08
N LEU A 321 -0.04 -3.71 -1.17
CA LEU A 321 -0.89 -4.67 -1.88
C LEU A 321 -0.07 -5.87 -2.34
N GLN A 322 1.08 -5.61 -2.95
CA GLN A 322 1.90 -6.65 -3.55
C GLN A 322 2.69 -7.46 -2.50
N VAL A 323 3.23 -6.79 -1.47
CA VAL A 323 3.86 -7.47 -0.33
C VAL A 323 2.84 -8.34 0.42
N THR A 324 1.62 -7.85 0.62
CA THR A 324 0.54 -8.63 1.27
C THR A 324 0.02 -9.77 0.38
N GLU A 325 -0.05 -9.59 -0.95
CA GLU A 325 -0.40 -10.67 -1.89
C GLU A 325 0.66 -11.78 -1.92
N HIS A 326 1.94 -11.42 -1.94
CA HIS A 326 3.03 -12.41 -1.89
C HIS A 326 3.08 -13.14 -0.55
N ALA A 327 2.81 -12.45 0.57
CA ALA A 327 2.64 -13.10 1.87
C ALA A 327 1.46 -14.11 1.87
N GLY A 328 0.45 -13.93 1.01
CA GLY A 328 -0.70 -14.82 0.87
C GLY A 328 -0.47 -16.06 0.00
N ARG A 329 0.34 -15.97 -1.08
CA ARG A 329 0.45 -17.04 -2.10
C ARG A 329 1.15 -18.32 -1.66
N HIS A 330 1.99 -18.29 -0.62
CA HIS A 330 2.74 -19.48 -0.17
C HIS A 330 2.24 -20.00 1.19
N GLY A 331 1.10 -19.48 1.67
CA GLY A 331 0.51 -19.83 2.97
C GLY A 331 -0.59 -20.90 2.92
N GLU A 332 -0.96 -21.41 1.74
CA GLU A 332 -2.13 -22.30 1.60
C GLU A 332 -1.95 -23.63 2.35
N HIS A 333 -0.72 -24.15 2.40
CA HIS A 333 -0.38 -25.36 3.14
C HIS A 333 -0.43 -25.22 4.67
N TYR A 334 -0.71 -24.03 5.20
CA TYR A 334 -0.79 -23.79 6.64
C TYR A 334 -2.22 -23.77 7.20
N ILE A 335 -3.28 -23.97 6.40
CA ILE A 335 -4.65 -24.07 6.91
C ILE A 335 -5.03 -25.54 7.04
N ALA A 336 -5.40 -25.97 8.25
CA ALA A 336 -5.88 -27.33 8.49
C ALA A 336 -7.38 -27.43 8.17
N GLU A 337 -7.71 -28.08 7.05
CA GLU A 337 -9.08 -28.31 6.62
C GLU A 337 -9.66 -29.58 7.25
N SER A 338 -8.85 -30.64 7.33
CA SER A 338 -9.22 -31.96 7.84
C SER A 338 -8.71 -32.24 9.26
N ARG A 339 -9.28 -33.27 9.93
CA ARG A 339 -8.79 -33.73 11.24
C ARG A 339 -7.37 -34.29 11.20
N SER A 340 -6.98 -34.94 10.11
CA SER A 340 -5.62 -35.46 9.93
C SER A 340 -4.61 -34.32 9.80
N GLU A 341 -4.92 -33.28 9.02
CA GLU A 341 -4.09 -32.07 8.93
C GLU A 341 -3.99 -31.34 10.26
N TRP A 342 -5.09 -31.25 11.02
CA TRP A 342 -5.10 -30.66 12.36
C TRP A 342 -4.16 -31.39 13.32
N GLY A 343 -4.18 -32.74 13.30
CA GLY A 343 -3.25 -33.55 14.09
C GLY A 343 -1.79 -33.47 13.61
N SER A 344 -1.57 -33.32 12.30
CA SER A 344 -0.23 -33.07 11.73
C SER A 344 0.33 -31.72 12.20
N MET A 345 -0.51 -30.67 12.13
CA MET A 345 -0.19 -29.32 12.60
C MET A 345 0.15 -29.31 14.10
N ALA A 346 -0.63 -30.02 14.92
CA ALA A 346 -0.37 -30.17 16.35
C ALA A 346 1.01 -30.78 16.62
N ARG A 347 1.38 -31.85 15.89
CA ARG A 347 2.69 -32.51 16.04
C ARG A 347 3.85 -31.61 15.60
N ALA A 348 3.69 -30.92 14.47
CA ALA A 348 4.69 -29.97 13.99
C ALA A 348 4.87 -28.79 14.96
N ALA A 349 3.79 -28.30 15.58
CA ALA A 349 3.83 -27.26 16.60
C ALA A 349 4.48 -27.75 17.91
N MET A 350 4.14 -28.95 18.36
CA MET A 350 4.82 -29.55 19.52
C MET A 350 6.34 -29.56 19.35
N GLY A 351 6.86 -29.96 18.17
CA GLY A 351 8.30 -29.90 17.88
C GLY A 351 8.93 -28.50 18.04
N ALA A 352 8.20 -27.43 17.71
CA ALA A 352 8.65 -26.07 17.96
C ALA A 352 8.68 -25.74 19.46
N GLY A 353 7.68 -26.21 20.23
CA GLY A 353 7.62 -26.06 21.69
C GLY A 353 8.83 -26.65 22.41
N LEU A 354 9.31 -27.82 21.97
CA LEU A 354 10.53 -28.46 22.48
C LEU A 354 11.74 -27.53 22.33
N ILE A 355 11.95 -27.01 21.13
CA ILE A 355 13.09 -26.15 20.81
C ILE A 355 13.00 -24.84 21.61
N VAL A 356 11.81 -24.25 21.74
CA VAL A 356 11.62 -23.02 22.52
C VAL A 356 11.93 -23.21 24.01
N GLY A 357 11.60 -24.37 24.59
CA GLY A 357 11.99 -24.70 25.97
C GLY A 357 13.51 -24.66 26.17
N ILE A 358 14.27 -25.20 25.20
CA ILE A 358 15.74 -25.17 25.20
C ILE A 358 16.26 -23.73 24.98
N MET A 359 15.66 -22.98 24.06
CA MET A 359 16.04 -21.58 23.82
C MET A 359 15.84 -20.70 25.06
N ALA A 360 14.79 -20.96 25.84
CA ALA A 360 14.53 -20.27 27.10
C ALA A 360 15.62 -20.58 28.14
N LEU A 361 16.09 -21.82 28.25
CA LEU A 361 17.26 -22.16 29.08
C LEU A 361 18.50 -21.39 28.62
N ILE A 362 18.84 -21.42 27.33
CA ILE A 362 20.02 -20.73 26.79
C ILE A 362 19.94 -19.23 27.12
N LYS A 363 18.77 -18.61 26.99
CA LYS A 363 18.56 -17.21 27.37
C LYS A 363 18.82 -16.96 28.86
N LEU A 364 18.34 -17.84 29.74
CA LEU A 364 18.58 -17.73 31.17
C LEU A 364 20.08 -17.83 31.50
N LEU A 365 20.81 -18.75 30.86
CA LEU A 365 22.26 -18.87 31.03
C LEU A 365 23.01 -17.65 30.48
N LEU A 366 22.61 -17.13 29.32
CA LEU A 366 23.17 -15.90 28.75
C LEU A 366 22.95 -14.69 29.67
N SER A 367 21.82 -14.62 30.37
CA SER A 367 21.54 -13.55 31.35
C SER A 367 22.47 -13.58 32.57
N GLN A 368 23.04 -14.74 32.87
CA GLN A 368 24.02 -14.90 33.95
C GLN A 368 25.46 -14.64 33.49
N ALA A 369 25.70 -14.51 32.17
CA ALA A 369 27.04 -14.28 31.63
C ALA A 369 27.53 -12.82 31.78
N HIS A 370 26.67 -11.90 32.29
CA HIS A 370 26.99 -10.49 32.54
C HIS A 370 27.66 -9.79 31.33
N LEU A 371 27.17 -10.09 30.12
CA LEU A 371 27.67 -9.47 28.89
C LEU A 371 27.36 -7.96 28.88
N PRO A 372 28.17 -7.13 28.20
CA PRO A 372 27.81 -5.74 27.97
C PRO A 372 26.47 -5.63 27.24
N LEU A 373 25.67 -4.63 27.60
CA LEU A 373 24.26 -4.47 27.20
C LEU A 373 23.99 -4.75 25.71
N LEU A 374 24.79 -4.20 24.79
CA LEU A 374 24.63 -4.43 23.34
C LEU A 374 24.89 -5.88 22.93
N TRP A 375 25.93 -6.50 23.49
CA TRP A 375 26.29 -7.90 23.20
C TRP A 375 25.29 -8.87 23.83
N GLU A 376 24.75 -8.53 25.00
CA GLU A 376 23.69 -9.30 25.64
C GLU A 376 22.42 -9.32 24.77
N GLY A 377 21.96 -8.16 24.31
CA GLY A 377 20.82 -8.05 23.40
C GLY A 377 21.03 -8.79 22.08
N LEU A 378 22.23 -8.69 21.50
CA LEU A 378 22.58 -9.42 20.29
C LEU A 378 22.62 -10.93 20.53
N ALA A 379 23.16 -11.39 21.67
CA ALA A 379 23.19 -12.81 22.02
C ALA A 379 21.77 -13.38 22.21
N TYR A 380 20.87 -12.64 22.89
CA TYR A 380 19.46 -13.02 22.96
C TYR A 380 18.81 -13.06 21.58
N GLY A 381 19.04 -12.03 20.76
CA GLY A 381 18.49 -11.95 19.41
C GLY A 381 18.97 -13.11 18.54
N MET A 382 20.26 -13.46 18.60
CA MET A 382 20.83 -14.57 17.85
C MET A 382 20.36 -15.93 18.35
N ASN A 383 20.27 -16.14 19.67
CA ASN A 383 19.68 -17.35 20.25
C ASN A 383 18.27 -17.58 19.69
N TYR A 384 17.45 -16.54 19.68
CA TYR A 384 16.09 -16.62 19.17
C TYR A 384 16.02 -16.81 17.65
N ALA A 385 16.80 -16.04 16.89
CA ALA A 385 16.82 -16.10 15.45
C ALA A 385 17.32 -17.46 14.92
N ILE A 386 18.39 -18.01 15.51
CA ILE A 386 18.90 -19.34 15.17
C ILE A 386 17.87 -20.40 15.55
N GLY A 387 17.30 -20.34 16.75
CA GLY A 387 16.29 -21.32 17.17
C GLY A 387 15.07 -21.32 16.24
N PHE A 388 14.55 -20.16 15.84
CA PHE A 388 13.44 -20.10 14.89
C PHE A 388 13.81 -20.55 13.47
N ILE A 389 15.06 -20.34 13.03
CA ILE A 389 15.57 -20.93 11.78
C ILE A 389 15.60 -22.46 11.90
N ILE A 390 16.07 -23.02 13.01
CA ILE A 390 16.10 -24.48 13.23
C ILE A 390 14.67 -25.05 13.21
N VAL A 391 13.73 -24.40 13.89
CA VAL A 391 12.31 -24.79 13.86
C VAL A 391 11.79 -24.83 12.42
N GLN A 392 12.11 -23.81 11.62
CA GLN A 392 11.73 -23.76 10.20
C GLN A 392 12.40 -24.87 9.36
N LEU A 393 13.70 -25.12 9.57
CA LEU A 393 14.47 -26.14 8.85
C LEU A 393 13.98 -27.56 9.15
N LEU A 394 13.48 -27.80 10.35
CA LEU A 394 12.89 -29.08 10.76
C LEU A 394 11.41 -29.21 10.37
N HIS A 395 10.86 -28.25 9.61
CA HIS A 395 9.46 -28.20 9.20
C HIS A 395 8.46 -28.16 10.38
N PHE A 396 8.92 -27.71 11.55
CA PHE A 396 8.05 -27.44 12.69
C PHE A 396 7.34 -26.09 12.50
N THR A 397 6.17 -25.94 13.13
CA THR A 397 5.30 -24.79 12.88
C THR A 397 5.31 -23.79 14.04
N ILE A 398 5.63 -22.53 13.72
CA ILE A 398 5.41 -21.39 14.62
C ILE A 398 4.23 -20.58 14.09
N ALA A 399 3.36 -20.14 15.00
CA ALA A 399 2.16 -19.36 14.69
C ALA A 399 2.50 -17.89 14.28
N THR A 400 3.30 -17.68 13.23
CA THR A 400 3.80 -16.34 12.85
C THR A 400 3.25 -15.81 11.51
N LYS A 401 2.98 -16.67 10.52
CA LYS A 401 2.60 -16.24 9.16
C LYS A 401 1.10 -16.10 8.89
N GLN A 402 0.29 -16.88 9.59
CA GLN A 402 -1.13 -17.06 9.23
C GLN A 402 -2.01 -15.79 9.40
N PRO A 403 -1.76 -14.85 10.35
CA PRO A 403 -2.59 -13.65 10.47
C PRO A 403 -2.52 -12.76 9.22
N ALA A 404 -1.31 -12.61 8.66
CA ALA A 404 -1.08 -11.76 7.48
C ALA A 404 -1.74 -12.32 6.21
N MET A 405 -1.64 -13.63 6.00
CA MET A 405 -2.28 -14.31 4.86
C MET A 405 -3.82 -14.17 4.92
N THR A 406 -4.40 -14.36 6.10
CA THR A 406 -5.85 -14.30 6.29
C THR A 406 -6.39 -12.90 6.03
N ALA A 407 -5.71 -11.88 6.56
CA ALA A 407 -5.98 -10.49 6.29
C ALA A 407 -5.97 -10.16 4.78
N ALA A 408 -4.96 -10.64 4.06
CA ALA A 408 -4.83 -10.42 2.62
C ALA A 408 -5.98 -11.05 1.83
N ARG A 409 -6.41 -12.27 2.19
CA ARG A 409 -7.55 -12.96 1.56
C ARG A 409 -8.89 -12.27 1.85
N ILE A 410 -9.13 -11.84 3.10
CA ILE A 410 -10.34 -11.08 3.47
C ILE A 410 -10.43 -9.80 2.63
N ALA A 411 -9.33 -9.05 2.55
CA ALA A 411 -9.29 -7.82 1.77
C ALA A 411 -9.49 -8.08 0.26
N ALA A 412 -8.93 -9.16 -0.28
CA ALA A 412 -9.10 -9.51 -1.69
C ALA A 412 -10.57 -9.82 -2.05
N ALA A 413 -11.25 -10.61 -1.22
CA ALA A 413 -12.65 -10.96 -1.42
C ALA A 413 -13.58 -9.74 -1.29
N LEU A 414 -13.35 -8.88 -0.29
CA LEU A 414 -14.10 -7.63 -0.14
C LEU A 414 -13.89 -6.68 -1.33
N HIS A 415 -12.68 -6.61 -1.89
CA HIS A 415 -12.41 -5.79 -3.07
C HIS A 415 -13.12 -6.32 -4.32
N GLN A 416 -13.27 -7.64 -4.45
CA GLN A 416 -14.03 -8.25 -5.54
C GLN A 416 -15.53 -7.94 -5.44
N GLN A 417 -16.08 -7.94 -4.22
CA GLN A 417 -17.47 -7.54 -3.96
C GLN A 417 -17.75 -6.10 -4.42
N GLU A 418 -16.85 -5.16 -4.13
CA GLU A 418 -17.00 -3.74 -4.53
C GLU A 418 -17.04 -3.57 -6.05
N LYS A 419 -16.21 -4.33 -6.80
CA LYS A 419 -16.13 -4.23 -8.26
C LYS A 419 -17.27 -4.91 -9.00
N SER A 420 -17.75 -6.05 -8.51
CA SER A 420 -18.73 -6.86 -9.22
C SER A 420 -20.17 -6.54 -8.86
N GLY A 421 -20.45 -5.80 -7.78
CA GLY A 421 -21.81 -5.53 -7.27
C GLY A 421 -22.55 -6.79 -6.77
N ALA A 422 -22.03 -7.98 -7.08
CA ALA A 422 -22.48 -9.26 -6.57
C ALA A 422 -22.08 -9.41 -5.09
N LYS A 423 -23.03 -9.85 -4.25
CA LYS A 423 -22.73 -10.28 -2.89
C LYS A 423 -21.77 -11.46 -2.96
N VAL A 424 -20.49 -11.24 -2.66
CA VAL A 424 -19.64 -12.36 -2.22
C VAL A 424 -20.24 -12.88 -0.92
N ALA A 425 -20.31 -14.20 -0.76
CA ALA A 425 -20.85 -14.85 0.42
C ALA A 425 -20.01 -14.47 1.66
N LEU A 426 -20.47 -13.48 2.43
CA LEU A 426 -19.89 -13.16 3.74
C LEU A 426 -19.73 -14.41 4.63
N ASP A 427 -20.54 -15.44 4.37
CA ASP A 427 -20.46 -16.76 4.97
C ASP A 427 -19.17 -17.53 4.59
N GLU A 428 -18.71 -17.50 3.34
CA GLU A 428 -17.43 -18.10 2.91
C GLU A 428 -16.24 -17.39 3.56
N LEU A 429 -16.30 -16.06 3.66
CA LEU A 429 -15.29 -15.27 4.37
C LEU A 429 -15.27 -15.58 5.87
N ALA A 430 -16.45 -15.68 6.49
CA ALA A 430 -16.56 -16.10 7.87
C ALA A 430 -16.02 -17.53 8.07
N GLU A 431 -16.26 -18.44 7.14
CA GLU A 431 -15.70 -19.79 7.16
C GLU A 431 -14.17 -19.78 7.07
N LEU A 432 -13.59 -18.99 6.17
CA LEU A 432 -12.13 -18.84 6.06
C LEU A 432 -11.53 -18.33 7.38
N VAL A 433 -12.15 -17.32 8.01
CA VAL A 433 -11.72 -16.81 9.32
C VAL A 433 -11.77 -17.92 10.38
N VAL A 434 -12.84 -18.70 10.43
CA VAL A 434 -12.97 -19.83 11.38
C VAL A 434 -11.88 -20.87 11.14
N LYS A 435 -11.62 -21.26 9.88
CA LYS A 435 -10.56 -22.22 9.52
C LYS A 435 -9.18 -21.75 9.98
N VAL A 436 -8.88 -20.46 9.80
CA VAL A 436 -7.62 -19.86 10.24
C VAL A 436 -7.53 -19.81 11.76
N LEU A 437 -8.57 -19.33 12.45
CA LEU A 437 -8.58 -19.26 13.92
C LEU A 437 -8.36 -20.65 14.53
N ARG A 438 -9.00 -21.68 13.98
CA ARG A 438 -8.82 -23.07 14.36
C ARG A 438 -7.39 -23.56 14.19
N THR A 439 -6.79 -23.25 13.04
CA THR A 439 -5.42 -23.67 12.73
C THR A 439 -4.41 -22.94 13.63
N GLN A 440 -4.63 -21.66 13.89
CA GLN A 440 -3.80 -20.89 14.82
C GLN A 440 -3.91 -21.39 16.25
N PHE A 441 -5.13 -21.75 16.68
CA PHE A 441 -5.36 -22.29 18.00
C PHE A 441 -4.53 -23.56 18.23
N ILE A 442 -4.57 -24.53 17.31
CA ILE A 442 -3.81 -25.78 17.49
C ILE A 442 -2.29 -25.57 17.37
N ALA A 443 -1.84 -24.64 16.53
CA ALA A 443 -0.42 -24.31 16.45
C ALA A 443 0.10 -23.67 17.76
N ILE A 444 -0.65 -22.72 18.32
CA ILE A 444 -0.30 -22.08 19.60
C ILE A 444 -0.36 -23.10 20.74
N LEU A 445 -1.43 -23.89 20.80
CA LEU A 445 -1.63 -24.89 21.84
C LEU A 445 -0.53 -25.94 21.81
N GLY A 446 -0.17 -26.48 20.63
CA GLY A 446 0.92 -27.44 20.48
C GLY A 446 2.26 -26.90 20.97
N ASN A 447 2.59 -25.65 20.62
CA ASN A 447 3.81 -24.99 21.10
C ASN A 447 3.83 -24.89 22.63
N VAL A 448 2.75 -24.42 23.24
CA VAL A 448 2.64 -24.22 24.70
C VAL A 448 2.66 -25.54 25.44
N LEU A 449 1.87 -26.52 24.98
CA LEU A 449 1.74 -27.82 25.65
C LEU A 449 3.05 -28.59 25.72
N LEU A 450 3.98 -28.41 24.76
CA LEU A 450 5.30 -29.03 24.86
C LEU A 450 6.36 -28.11 25.48
N ALA A 451 6.25 -26.79 25.34
CA ALA A 451 7.21 -25.87 25.96
C ALA A 451 7.21 -25.94 27.50
N ILE A 452 6.02 -26.03 28.13
CA ILE A 452 5.88 -26.15 29.59
C ILE A 452 6.58 -27.40 30.13
N PRO A 453 6.23 -28.63 29.71
CA PRO A 453 6.88 -29.84 30.24
C PRO A 453 8.36 -29.91 29.86
N THR A 454 8.76 -29.43 28.67
CA THR A 454 10.18 -29.37 28.29
C THR A 454 10.97 -28.51 29.27
N ALA A 455 10.51 -27.29 29.53
CA ALA A 455 11.15 -26.39 30.47
C ALA A 455 11.14 -26.95 31.90
N ALA A 456 10.04 -27.58 32.32
CA ALA A 456 9.96 -28.23 33.64
C ALA A 456 10.95 -29.38 33.79
N ILE A 457 11.05 -30.28 32.79
CA ILE A 457 12.01 -31.39 32.78
C ILE A 457 13.44 -30.87 32.81
N ILE A 458 13.76 -29.86 32.01
CA ILE A 458 15.06 -29.20 32.00
C ILE A 458 15.38 -28.65 33.40
N ALA A 459 14.45 -27.91 34.01
CA ALA A 459 14.64 -27.30 35.32
C ALA A 459 14.86 -28.35 36.44
N LEU A 460 14.03 -29.40 36.47
CA LEU A 460 14.13 -30.49 37.44
C LEU A 460 15.43 -31.29 37.27
N THR A 461 15.81 -31.58 36.02
CA THR A 461 17.04 -32.32 35.71
C THR A 461 18.27 -31.50 36.08
N TRP A 462 18.25 -30.20 35.83
CA TRP A 462 19.33 -29.31 36.25
C TRP A 462 19.47 -29.28 37.78
N GLN A 463 18.37 -29.13 38.51
CA GLN A 463 18.38 -29.15 39.97
C GLN A 463 18.89 -30.49 40.52
N ALA A 464 18.52 -31.61 39.90
CA ALA A 464 18.99 -32.94 40.28
C ALA A 464 20.49 -33.14 40.03
N ILE A 465 21.05 -32.57 38.96
CA ILE A 465 22.47 -32.73 38.60
C ILE A 465 23.38 -31.76 39.36
N PHE A 466 22.98 -30.48 39.47
CA PHE A 466 23.82 -29.42 40.01
C PHE A 466 23.49 -29.06 41.47
N GLY A 467 22.41 -29.59 42.03
CA GLY A 467 21.97 -29.32 43.41
C GLY A 467 21.44 -27.91 43.65
N GLN A 468 21.33 -27.09 42.60
CA GLN A 468 20.84 -25.71 42.66
C GLN A 468 19.82 -25.45 41.54
N PRO A 469 18.81 -24.59 41.76
CA PRO A 469 17.84 -24.25 40.71
C PRO A 469 18.54 -23.49 39.56
N VAL A 470 18.05 -23.69 38.33
CA VAL A 470 18.54 -22.99 37.12
C VAL A 470 18.47 -21.46 37.29
N VAL A 471 17.46 -21.01 38.02
CA VAL A 471 17.09 -19.61 38.20
C VAL A 471 17.01 -19.32 39.69
N SER A 472 17.52 -18.17 40.14
CA SER A 472 17.40 -17.76 41.54
C SER A 472 15.94 -17.53 41.93
N THR A 473 15.64 -17.57 43.23
CA THR A 473 14.29 -17.32 43.77
C THR A 473 13.74 -15.95 43.37
N GLU A 474 14.58 -14.91 43.36
CA GLU A 474 14.19 -13.55 42.96
C GLU A 474 13.86 -13.50 41.47
N LYS A 475 14.70 -14.13 40.65
CA LYS A 475 14.48 -14.16 39.20
C LYS A 475 13.27 -15.01 38.84
N ALA A 476 13.00 -16.09 39.57
CA ALA A 476 11.79 -16.90 39.42
C ALA A 476 10.53 -16.08 39.74
N ALA A 477 10.52 -15.32 40.84
CA ALA A 477 9.42 -14.43 41.17
C ALA A 477 9.21 -13.35 40.10
N HIS A 478 10.28 -12.78 39.54
CA HIS A 478 10.17 -11.83 38.42
C HIS A 478 9.57 -12.48 37.17
N LEU A 479 10.01 -13.70 36.79
CA LEU A 479 9.47 -14.43 35.65
C LEU A 479 7.98 -14.73 35.78
N LEU A 480 7.49 -14.98 37.01
CA LEU A 480 6.07 -15.20 37.28
C LEU A 480 5.28 -13.90 37.35
N HIS A 481 5.82 -12.86 37.98
CA HIS A 481 5.22 -11.51 37.98
C HIS A 481 5.04 -11.00 36.54
N ASP A 482 5.97 -11.33 35.65
CA ASP A 482 5.90 -11.05 34.22
C ASP A 482 4.73 -11.76 33.49
N LEU A 483 4.05 -12.69 34.13
CA LEU A 483 2.85 -13.33 33.59
C LEU A 483 1.57 -12.71 34.13
N ASP A 484 1.64 -11.92 35.20
CA ASP A 484 0.47 -11.32 35.83
C ASP A 484 -0.17 -10.27 34.89
N PRO A 485 -1.41 -10.48 34.43
CA PRO A 485 -2.06 -9.56 33.51
C PRO A 485 -2.56 -8.27 34.16
N LEU A 486 -2.64 -8.21 35.51
CA LEU A 486 -3.20 -7.10 36.27
C LEU A 486 -2.11 -6.24 36.90
N SER A 487 -1.11 -6.86 37.54
CA SER A 487 -0.06 -6.14 38.27
C SER A 487 1.14 -5.78 37.41
N SER A 488 1.30 -6.43 36.26
CA SER A 488 2.45 -6.23 35.37
C SER A 488 2.04 -5.63 34.02
N LEU A 489 3.04 -5.13 33.29
CA LEU A 489 2.88 -4.67 31.91
C LEU A 489 2.80 -5.83 30.90
N ALA A 490 2.32 -7.01 31.30
CA ALA A 490 2.30 -8.21 30.46
C ALA A 490 1.55 -8.00 29.13
N LEU A 491 0.36 -7.37 29.16
CA LEU A 491 -0.45 -7.16 27.95
C LEU A 491 0.12 -6.10 27.01
N PRO A 492 0.57 -4.92 27.47
CA PRO A 492 1.32 -3.98 26.63
C PRO A 492 2.56 -4.62 25.97
N HIS A 493 3.36 -5.36 26.72
CA HIS A 493 4.53 -6.06 26.17
C HIS A 493 4.14 -7.21 25.22
N ALA A 494 3.00 -7.84 25.43
CA ALA A 494 2.42 -8.81 24.49
C ALA A 494 1.95 -8.15 23.19
N ALA A 495 1.41 -6.93 23.27
CA ALA A 495 1.04 -6.16 22.09
C ALA A 495 2.27 -5.82 21.24
N ILE A 496 3.40 -5.47 21.85
CA ILE A 496 4.68 -5.26 21.15
C ILE A 496 5.10 -6.53 20.40
N ALA A 497 5.01 -7.71 21.02
CA ALA A 497 5.24 -8.98 20.33
C ALA A 497 4.30 -9.16 19.14
N GLY A 498 3.02 -8.81 19.27
CA GLY A 498 2.04 -8.82 18.18
C GLY A 498 2.41 -7.90 17.01
N VAL A 499 2.93 -6.71 17.31
CA VAL A 499 3.48 -5.79 16.28
C VAL A 499 4.67 -6.45 15.56
N PHE A 500 5.59 -7.07 16.30
CA PHE A 500 6.74 -7.74 15.69
C PHE A 500 6.38 -8.99 14.88
N LEU A 501 5.36 -9.75 15.30
CA LEU A 501 4.78 -10.83 14.50
C LEU A 501 4.25 -10.30 13.16
N PHE A 502 3.51 -9.19 13.20
CA PHE A 502 3.03 -8.53 11.99
C PHE A 502 4.18 -8.04 11.09
N LEU A 503 5.17 -7.33 11.65
CA LEU A 503 6.33 -6.84 10.90
C LEU A 503 7.15 -7.98 10.29
N SER A 504 7.35 -9.08 11.03
CA SER A 504 7.96 -10.31 10.54
C SER A 504 7.23 -10.87 9.32
N GLY A 505 5.88 -10.90 9.35
CA GLY A 505 5.06 -11.30 8.21
C GLY A 505 5.25 -10.43 6.97
N LEU A 506 5.36 -9.10 7.14
CA LEU A 506 5.68 -8.19 6.03
C LEU A 506 7.09 -8.39 5.48
N ILE A 507 8.08 -8.60 6.37
CA ILE A 507 9.45 -8.89 5.98
C ILE A 507 9.52 -10.20 5.19
N ALA A 508 8.79 -11.23 5.63
CA ALA A 508 8.68 -12.50 4.91
C ALA A 508 8.14 -12.27 3.49
N GLY A 509 7.00 -11.58 3.34
CA GLY A 509 6.43 -11.26 2.02
C GLY A 509 7.36 -10.42 1.15
N TYR A 510 8.13 -9.50 1.73
CA TYR A 510 9.13 -8.71 1.00
C TYR A 510 10.28 -9.58 0.48
N TYR A 511 10.81 -10.52 1.29
CA TYR A 511 11.89 -11.41 0.88
C TYR A 511 11.42 -12.48 -0.13
N ASP A 512 10.19 -12.99 0.00
CA ASP A 512 9.58 -13.86 -1.01
C ASP A 512 9.47 -13.13 -2.36
N ASN A 513 8.94 -11.90 -2.35
CA ASN A 513 8.90 -11.05 -3.54
C ASN A 513 10.31 -10.75 -4.10
N LYS A 514 11.29 -10.50 -3.23
CA LYS A 514 12.67 -10.20 -3.61
C LYS A 514 13.37 -11.41 -4.24
N ALA A 515 13.09 -12.63 -3.77
CA ALA A 515 13.61 -13.87 -4.33
C ALA A 515 13.23 -14.01 -5.81
N ILE A 516 11.93 -13.85 -6.08
CA ILE A 516 11.36 -13.91 -7.44
C ILE A 516 11.85 -12.73 -8.28
N TYR A 517 11.69 -11.49 -7.80
CA TYR A 517 12.03 -10.28 -8.55
C TYR A 517 13.50 -10.21 -8.99
N ARG A 518 14.42 -10.62 -8.11
CA ARG A 518 15.86 -10.60 -8.39
C ARG A 518 16.41 -11.90 -8.97
N ARG A 519 15.53 -12.88 -9.24
CA ARG A 519 15.93 -14.22 -9.71
C ARG A 519 17.02 -14.83 -8.83
N ILE A 520 16.85 -14.71 -7.51
CA ILE A 520 17.83 -15.21 -6.52
C ILE A 520 18.06 -16.72 -6.69
N PRO A 521 17.02 -17.56 -6.86
CA PRO A 521 17.19 -19.00 -7.08
C PRO A 521 18.07 -19.31 -8.30
N GLU A 522 17.80 -18.67 -9.44
CA GLU A 522 18.56 -18.89 -10.68
C GLU A 522 20.00 -18.40 -10.56
N ARG A 523 20.21 -17.26 -9.86
CA ARG A 523 21.54 -16.73 -9.59
C ARG A 523 22.35 -17.64 -8.67
N LEU A 524 21.73 -18.24 -7.66
CA LEU A 524 22.39 -19.22 -6.77
C LEU A 524 22.77 -20.48 -7.55
N ALA A 525 21.87 -21.00 -8.38
CA ALA A 525 22.14 -22.16 -9.24
C ALA A 525 23.24 -21.90 -10.27
N ALA A 526 23.35 -20.67 -10.78
CA ALA A 526 24.38 -20.29 -11.75
C ALA A 526 25.72 -19.87 -11.10
N HIS A 527 25.80 -19.71 -9.78
CA HIS A 527 26.95 -19.09 -9.13
C HIS A 527 28.23 -19.95 -9.24
N PRO A 528 29.33 -19.46 -9.82
CA PRO A 528 30.51 -20.28 -10.12
C PRO A 528 31.16 -20.94 -8.90
N LEU A 529 31.25 -20.23 -7.77
CA LEU A 529 31.85 -20.77 -6.54
C LEU A 529 30.97 -21.83 -5.89
N LEU A 530 29.64 -21.64 -5.91
CA LEU A 530 28.69 -22.62 -5.36
C LEU A 530 28.69 -23.90 -6.19
N ASN A 531 28.75 -23.74 -7.51
CA ASN A 531 28.90 -24.85 -8.45
C ASN A 531 30.23 -25.60 -8.28
N ARG A 532 31.31 -24.91 -7.91
CA ARG A 532 32.61 -25.54 -7.59
C ARG A 532 32.61 -26.26 -6.23
N LEU A 533 31.97 -25.68 -5.20
CA LEU A 533 31.98 -26.21 -3.83
C LEU A 533 30.96 -27.34 -3.60
N LEU A 534 29.72 -27.16 -4.07
CA LEU A 534 28.60 -28.08 -3.80
C LEU A 534 28.26 -28.97 -5.01
N GLY A 535 28.71 -28.59 -6.21
CA GLY A 535 28.28 -29.20 -7.47
C GLY A 535 26.97 -28.60 -8.00
N ARG A 536 26.76 -28.70 -9.34
CA ARG A 536 25.63 -28.09 -10.04
C ARG A 536 24.27 -28.52 -9.52
N HIS A 537 24.10 -29.80 -9.20
CA HIS A 537 22.83 -30.33 -8.73
C HIS A 537 22.44 -29.77 -7.35
N ARG A 538 23.40 -29.70 -6.41
CA ARG A 538 23.15 -29.15 -5.07
C ARG A 538 22.97 -27.65 -5.09
N ALA A 539 23.69 -26.92 -5.95
CA ALA A 539 23.47 -25.49 -6.14
C ALA A 539 22.06 -25.20 -6.69
N TRP A 540 21.56 -26.03 -7.60
CA TRP A 540 20.18 -25.95 -8.08
C TRP A 540 19.16 -26.27 -6.97
N GLN A 541 19.36 -27.33 -6.20
CA GLN A 541 18.53 -27.67 -5.04
C GLN A 541 18.51 -26.54 -4.00
N LEU A 542 19.66 -25.91 -3.74
CA LEU A 542 19.75 -24.76 -2.85
C LEU A 542 18.94 -23.58 -3.40
N GLY A 543 19.03 -23.30 -4.70
CA GLY A 543 18.20 -22.30 -5.37
C GLY A 543 16.71 -22.55 -5.16
N HIS A 544 16.25 -23.78 -5.43
CA HIS A 544 14.86 -24.20 -5.24
C HIS A 544 14.42 -24.12 -3.76
N TYR A 545 15.30 -24.47 -2.82
CA TYR A 545 15.02 -24.33 -1.39
C TYR A 545 14.85 -22.86 -0.99
N VAL A 546 15.74 -21.98 -1.46
CA VAL A 546 15.67 -20.53 -1.21
C VAL A 546 14.41 -19.92 -1.83
N GLU A 547 14.01 -20.33 -3.04
CA GLU A 547 12.78 -19.87 -3.69
C GLU A 547 11.55 -20.02 -2.79
N HIS A 548 11.43 -21.17 -2.12
CA HIS A 548 10.25 -21.52 -1.33
C HIS A 548 10.37 -21.13 0.16
N ASN A 549 11.57 -20.82 0.65
CA ASN A 549 11.82 -20.61 2.09
C ASN A 549 12.46 -19.26 2.45
N LEU A 550 12.90 -18.44 1.50
CA LEU A 550 13.64 -17.21 1.82
C LEU A 550 12.83 -16.25 2.69
N GLY A 551 11.55 -16.02 2.39
CA GLY A 551 10.68 -15.19 3.23
C GLY A 551 10.43 -15.83 4.59
N ALA A 552 10.27 -17.15 4.68
CA ALA A 552 10.13 -17.85 5.96
C ALA A 552 11.36 -17.67 6.86
N LEU A 553 12.54 -17.91 6.29
CA LEU A 553 13.83 -17.78 6.99
C LEU A 553 14.08 -16.34 7.43
N ALA A 554 13.89 -15.37 6.53
CA ALA A 554 14.06 -13.96 6.86
C ALA A 554 13.07 -13.51 7.94
N GLY A 555 11.77 -13.82 7.77
CA GLY A 555 10.73 -13.46 8.73
C GLY A 555 11.01 -14.00 10.13
N ASN A 556 11.38 -15.28 10.25
CA ASN A 556 11.71 -15.92 11.52
C ASN A 556 13.02 -15.37 12.12
N PHE A 557 14.03 -15.12 11.29
CA PHE A 557 15.30 -14.53 11.73
C PHE A 557 15.10 -13.13 12.33
N TYR A 558 14.43 -12.23 11.60
CA TYR A 558 14.16 -10.88 12.09
C TYR A 558 13.21 -10.89 13.29
N PHE A 559 12.23 -11.80 13.33
CA PHE A 559 11.38 -11.97 14.51
C PHE A 559 12.19 -12.32 15.76
N GLY A 560 13.12 -13.28 15.66
CA GLY A 560 14.02 -13.63 16.75
C GLY A 560 14.89 -12.45 17.21
N LEU A 561 15.45 -11.70 16.26
CA LEU A 561 16.20 -10.48 16.58
C LEU A 561 15.35 -9.43 17.29
N PHE A 562 14.12 -9.17 16.84
CA PHE A 562 13.21 -8.23 17.51
C PHE A 562 12.90 -8.66 18.94
N LEU A 563 12.63 -9.96 19.15
CA LEU A 563 12.37 -10.50 20.49
C LEU A 563 13.56 -10.32 21.44
N GLY A 564 14.80 -10.49 20.96
CA GLY A 564 15.99 -10.40 21.80
C GLY A 564 16.50 -8.99 22.06
N LEU A 565 16.39 -8.09 21.06
CA LEU A 565 16.97 -6.74 21.13
C LEU A 565 16.07 -5.72 21.83
N THR A 566 14.76 -5.95 21.93
CA THR A 566 13.83 -4.92 22.38
C THR A 566 14.04 -4.50 23.84
N GLY A 567 14.35 -5.45 24.74
CA GLY A 567 14.69 -5.13 26.12
C GLY A 567 15.92 -4.20 26.21
N THR A 568 16.95 -4.54 25.43
CA THR A 568 18.19 -3.74 25.32
C THR A 568 17.92 -2.34 24.78
N ILE A 569 17.11 -2.21 23.73
CA ILE A 569 16.70 -0.93 23.15
C ILE A 569 15.89 -0.12 24.17
N GLY A 570 14.99 -0.76 24.92
CA GLY A 570 14.24 -0.14 26.02
C GLY A 570 15.16 0.50 27.05
N ILE A 571 16.15 -0.25 27.53
CA ILE A 571 17.14 0.23 28.49
C ILE A 571 17.93 1.42 27.91
N MET A 572 18.40 1.34 26.66
CA MET A 572 19.13 2.44 26.01
C MET A 572 18.31 3.72 25.86
N LEU A 573 16.99 3.60 25.67
CA LEU A 573 16.08 4.74 25.53
C LEU A 573 15.51 5.22 26.88
N GLY A 574 15.81 4.55 27.99
CA GLY A 574 15.21 4.83 29.29
C GLY A 574 13.71 4.50 29.38
N LEU A 575 13.23 3.63 28.50
CA LEU A 575 11.83 3.21 28.44
C LEU A 575 11.67 1.79 29.02
N PRO A 576 10.61 1.50 29.78
CA PRO A 576 10.33 0.17 30.29
C PRO A 576 9.77 -0.74 29.18
N LEU A 577 10.57 -1.00 28.14
CA LEU A 577 10.19 -1.87 27.02
C LEU A 577 10.73 -3.28 27.24
N ASP A 578 9.84 -4.25 27.21
CA ASP A 578 10.13 -5.69 27.18
C ASP A 578 9.17 -6.39 26.18
N ILE A 579 9.32 -7.69 25.97
CA ILE A 579 8.43 -8.47 25.11
C ILE A 579 7.93 -9.72 25.80
N ARG A 580 6.62 -9.96 25.69
CA ARG A 580 5.96 -11.18 26.13
C ARG A 580 5.40 -11.93 24.93
N HIS A 581 6.02 -13.07 24.60
CA HIS A 581 5.53 -13.98 23.57
C HIS A 581 5.06 -15.28 24.21
N ILE A 582 3.86 -15.75 23.84
CA ILE A 582 3.18 -16.86 24.50
C ILE A 582 4.06 -18.09 24.77
N THR A 583 4.81 -18.58 23.78
CA THR A 583 5.61 -19.81 23.96
C THR A 583 6.78 -19.61 24.95
N PHE A 584 7.40 -18.43 24.97
CA PHE A 584 8.45 -18.11 25.94
C PHE A 584 7.86 -17.86 27.33
N SER A 585 6.71 -17.18 27.41
CA SER A 585 5.96 -17.00 28.64
C SER A 585 5.56 -18.34 29.26
N ALA A 586 5.17 -19.33 28.44
CA ALA A 586 4.88 -20.68 28.88
C ALA A 586 6.12 -21.42 29.42
N ALA A 587 7.26 -21.30 28.75
CA ALA A 587 8.52 -21.86 29.28
C ALA A 587 8.94 -21.18 30.60
N ASN A 588 8.83 -19.85 30.69
CA ASN A 588 9.16 -19.08 31.89
C ASN A 588 8.25 -19.45 33.07
N LEU A 589 6.95 -19.71 32.82
CA LEU A 589 6.03 -20.23 33.83
C LEU A 589 6.58 -21.52 34.45
N ALA A 590 7.00 -22.48 33.61
CA ALA A 590 7.55 -23.74 34.09
C ALA A 590 8.85 -23.56 34.88
N PHE A 591 9.80 -22.76 34.37
CA PHE A 591 11.05 -22.46 35.09
C PHE A 591 10.79 -21.78 36.44
N GLY A 592 9.87 -20.81 36.50
CA GLY A 592 9.51 -20.11 37.74
C GLY A 592 8.82 -21.03 38.75
N MET A 593 7.88 -21.87 38.30
CA MET A 593 7.17 -22.81 39.16
C MET A 593 8.09 -23.87 39.76
N VAL A 594 9.01 -24.44 38.95
CA VAL A 594 9.99 -25.42 39.44
C VAL A 594 10.99 -24.79 40.39
N ALA A 595 11.51 -23.59 40.09
CA ALA A 595 12.46 -22.90 40.95
C ALA A 595 11.87 -22.51 42.32
N LEU A 596 10.55 -22.37 42.41
CA LEU A 596 9.82 -22.13 43.66
C LEU A 596 9.20 -23.41 44.24
N ASP A 597 9.67 -24.57 43.80
CA ASP A 597 9.25 -25.90 44.29
C ASP A 597 7.72 -26.10 44.29
N PHE A 598 7.05 -25.51 43.30
CA PHE A 598 5.59 -25.51 43.15
C PHE A 598 4.81 -24.99 44.38
N GLN A 599 5.44 -24.20 45.26
CA GLN A 599 4.84 -23.71 46.49
C GLN A 599 3.84 -22.55 46.29
N GLN A 600 3.59 -22.16 45.03
CA GLN A 600 2.65 -21.10 44.71
C GLN A 600 1.20 -21.53 44.99
N PRO A 601 0.37 -20.65 45.60
CA PRO A 601 -1.05 -20.93 45.78
C PRO A 601 -1.74 -21.26 44.45
N LEU A 602 -2.67 -22.21 44.45
CA LEU A 602 -3.38 -22.65 43.23
C LEU A 602 -4.05 -21.48 42.48
N GLY A 603 -4.56 -20.48 43.21
CA GLY A 603 -5.13 -19.27 42.62
C GLY A 603 -4.12 -18.45 41.83
N MET A 604 -2.88 -18.30 42.34
CA MET A 604 -1.79 -17.60 41.62
C MET A 604 -1.30 -18.40 40.42
N ALA A 605 -1.17 -19.73 40.57
CA ALA A 605 -0.84 -20.62 39.46
C ALA A 605 -1.86 -20.49 38.32
N ALA A 606 -3.16 -20.49 38.65
CA ALA A 606 -4.23 -20.29 37.68
C ALA A 606 -4.19 -18.90 37.03
N LEU A 607 -3.87 -17.86 37.81
CA LEU A 607 -3.69 -16.50 37.30
C LEU A 607 -2.55 -16.44 36.27
N TYR A 608 -1.39 -17.02 36.56
CA TYR A 608 -0.24 -17.02 35.63
C TYR A 608 -0.52 -17.84 34.37
N CYS A 609 -1.20 -19.00 34.49
CA CYS A 609 -1.69 -19.75 33.33
C CYS A 609 -2.65 -18.91 32.47
N GLY A 610 -3.59 -18.21 33.10
CA GLY A 610 -4.50 -17.27 32.44
C GLY A 610 -3.74 -16.11 31.78
N GLY A 611 -2.70 -15.61 32.43
CA GLY A 611 -1.77 -14.62 31.91
C GLY A 611 -1.07 -15.07 30.62
N VAL A 612 -0.52 -16.28 30.59
CA VAL A 612 0.07 -16.88 29.37
C VAL A 612 -0.96 -16.96 28.24
N ALA A 613 -2.20 -17.38 28.54
CA ALA A 613 -3.28 -17.43 27.55
C ALA A 613 -3.64 -16.03 27.01
N LEU A 614 -3.74 -15.02 27.89
CA LEU A 614 -4.07 -13.65 27.51
C LEU A 614 -2.94 -12.96 26.73
N ILE A 615 -1.68 -13.27 27.04
CA ILE A 615 -0.51 -12.87 26.26
C ILE A 615 -0.64 -13.40 24.83
N GLY A 616 -0.94 -14.69 24.65
CA GLY A 616 -1.12 -15.28 23.32
C GLY A 616 -2.30 -14.71 22.54
N PHE A 617 -3.42 -14.50 23.21
CA PHE A 617 -4.57 -13.81 22.62
C PHE A 617 -4.18 -12.41 22.13
N THR A 618 -3.45 -11.65 22.95
CA THR A 618 -2.98 -10.30 22.61
C THR A 618 -1.98 -10.32 21.45
N ASN A 619 -1.01 -11.26 21.45
CA ASN A 619 -0.06 -11.44 20.35
C ASN A 619 -0.80 -11.61 19.01
N LEU A 620 -1.80 -12.52 18.97
CA LEU A 620 -2.57 -12.82 17.77
C LEU A 620 -3.49 -11.66 17.36
N ALA A 621 -4.23 -11.08 18.31
CA ALA A 621 -5.21 -10.02 18.04
C ALA A 621 -4.53 -8.77 17.47
N VAL A 622 -3.42 -8.34 18.05
CA VAL A 622 -2.68 -7.16 17.57
C VAL A 622 -2.07 -7.41 16.19
N SER A 623 -1.41 -8.57 16.01
CA SER A 623 -0.81 -8.93 14.72
C SER A 623 -1.84 -9.00 13.60
N PHE A 624 -2.97 -9.67 13.84
CA PHE A 624 -4.07 -9.80 12.87
C PHE A 624 -4.72 -8.45 12.57
N SER A 625 -4.98 -7.62 13.57
CA SER A 625 -5.62 -6.31 13.38
C SER A 625 -4.77 -5.38 12.53
N LEU A 626 -3.45 -5.36 12.76
CA LEU A 626 -2.50 -4.57 11.95
C LEU A 626 -2.40 -5.11 10.52
N ALA A 627 -2.33 -6.43 10.36
CA ALA A 627 -2.30 -7.06 9.05
C ALA A 627 -3.56 -6.75 8.24
N LEU A 628 -4.73 -6.88 8.87
CA LEU A 628 -6.02 -6.59 8.25
C LEU A 628 -6.13 -5.11 7.88
N TRP A 629 -5.73 -4.21 8.77
CA TRP A 629 -5.70 -2.78 8.49
C TRP A 629 -4.83 -2.43 7.27
N VAL A 630 -3.61 -2.99 7.18
CA VAL A 630 -2.73 -2.78 6.02
C VAL A 630 -3.32 -3.40 4.75
N ALA A 631 -3.88 -4.61 4.83
CA ALA A 631 -4.48 -5.30 3.68
C ALA A 631 -5.72 -4.59 3.11
N LEU A 632 -6.57 -4.03 3.97
CA LEU A 632 -7.72 -3.22 3.52
C LEU A 632 -7.25 -1.93 2.86
N ARG A 633 -6.32 -1.23 3.52
CA ARG A 633 -5.81 0.05 3.03
C ARG A 633 -5.09 -0.11 1.70
N SER A 634 -4.35 -1.21 1.50
CA SER A 634 -3.67 -1.49 0.22
C SER A 634 -4.63 -1.70 -0.96
N ARG A 635 -5.89 -2.02 -0.69
CA ARG A 635 -6.97 -2.17 -1.68
C ARG A 635 -7.94 -0.98 -1.72
N LYS A 636 -7.60 0.13 -1.04
CA LYS A 636 -8.45 1.33 -0.88
C LYS A 636 -9.81 1.05 -0.22
N LEU A 637 -9.91 -0.04 0.54
CA LEU A 637 -11.11 -0.44 1.25
C LEU A 637 -11.20 0.29 2.59
N SER A 638 -12.41 0.72 2.94
CA SER A 638 -12.68 1.33 4.26
C SER A 638 -12.85 0.23 5.32
N GLY A 639 -12.32 0.46 6.52
CA GLY A 639 -12.50 -0.46 7.65
C GLY A 639 -13.96 -0.76 8.00
N ARG A 640 -14.88 0.13 7.63
CA ARG A 640 -16.33 -0.08 7.78
C ARG A 640 -16.85 -1.30 7.02
N GLN A 641 -16.19 -1.70 5.94
CA GLN A 641 -16.59 -2.85 5.12
C GLN A 641 -16.36 -4.20 5.80
N VAL A 642 -15.52 -4.25 6.85
CA VAL A 642 -15.31 -5.47 7.66
C VAL A 642 -16.33 -5.59 8.78
N LEU A 643 -16.95 -4.49 9.22
CA LEU A 643 -17.92 -4.50 10.33
C LEU A 643 -19.06 -5.54 10.17
N PRO A 644 -19.61 -5.79 8.96
CA PRO A 644 -20.62 -6.83 8.78
C PRO A 644 -20.16 -8.27 9.07
N LEU A 645 -18.85 -8.57 9.05
CA LEU A 645 -18.31 -9.90 9.37
C LEU A 645 -18.34 -10.20 10.88
N LEU A 646 -18.21 -9.18 11.73
CA LEU A 646 -18.22 -9.34 13.19
C LEU A 646 -19.48 -10.03 13.74
N PRO A 647 -20.72 -9.57 13.44
CA PRO A 647 -21.93 -10.22 13.96
C PRO A 647 -22.10 -11.65 13.41
N LEU A 648 -21.66 -11.93 12.19
CA LEU A 648 -21.65 -13.28 11.60
C LEU A 648 -20.73 -14.23 12.38
N LEU A 649 -19.49 -13.79 12.65
CA LEU A 649 -18.54 -14.56 13.45
C LEU A 649 -19.03 -14.77 14.88
N LEU A 650 -19.60 -13.73 15.50
CA LEU A 650 -20.15 -13.83 16.86
C LEU A 650 -21.32 -14.82 16.92
N LYS A 651 -22.26 -14.73 15.96
CA LYS A 651 -23.38 -15.67 15.84
C LYS A 651 -22.90 -17.10 15.64
N ARG A 652 -21.87 -17.31 14.82
CA ARG A 652 -21.28 -18.65 14.58
C ARG A 652 -20.56 -19.16 15.82
N PHE A 653 -19.83 -18.32 16.55
CA PHE A 653 -19.17 -18.68 17.80
C PHE A 653 -20.16 -19.08 18.89
N VAL A 654 -21.27 -18.34 19.04
CA VAL A 654 -22.32 -18.68 20.02
C VAL A 654 -23.05 -19.96 19.64
N ARG A 655 -23.38 -20.17 18.36
CA ARG A 655 -24.12 -21.36 17.91
C ARG A 655 -23.28 -22.64 17.85
N GLN A 656 -22.02 -22.53 17.41
CA GLN A 656 -21.14 -23.68 17.13
C GLN A 656 -19.68 -23.37 17.57
N PRO A 657 -19.42 -23.16 18.88
CA PRO A 657 -18.10 -22.76 19.37
C PRO A 657 -17.02 -23.80 19.04
N LEU A 658 -17.37 -25.10 19.06
CA LEU A 658 -16.42 -26.19 18.78
C LEU A 658 -15.81 -26.11 17.37
N GLN A 659 -16.50 -25.52 16.38
CA GLN A 659 -15.96 -25.37 15.02
C GLN A 659 -14.74 -24.45 14.95
N PHE A 660 -14.58 -23.53 15.92
CA PHE A 660 -13.44 -22.63 16.01
C PHE A 660 -12.19 -23.32 16.58
N PHE A 661 -12.33 -24.52 17.16
CA PHE A 661 -11.22 -25.21 17.83
C PHE A 661 -10.92 -26.57 17.19
N ILE A 662 -11.95 -27.28 16.73
CA ILE A 662 -11.85 -28.66 16.23
C ILE A 662 -12.46 -28.75 14.83
N PRO A 663 -11.82 -29.44 13.87
CA PRO A 663 -12.40 -29.64 12.54
C PRO A 663 -13.64 -30.53 12.59
N PRO A 664 -14.65 -30.29 11.73
CA PRO A 664 -15.76 -31.22 11.58
C PRO A 664 -15.21 -32.62 11.24
N ALA A 665 -15.92 -33.66 11.68
CA ALA A 665 -15.61 -35.02 11.21
C ALA A 665 -15.82 -35.02 9.69
N ALA A 666 -14.83 -35.52 8.94
CA ALA A 666 -14.84 -35.45 7.48
C ALA A 666 -16.19 -35.90 6.91
N GLU A 667 -16.80 -35.09 6.07
CA GLU A 667 -17.81 -35.61 5.14
C GLU A 667 -17.12 -36.65 4.28
N ARG A 668 -17.69 -37.86 4.24
CA ARG A 668 -17.30 -38.85 3.23
C ARG A 668 -17.51 -38.16 1.89
N HIS A 669 -16.41 -37.92 1.18
CA HIS A 669 -16.45 -37.53 -0.21
C HIS A 669 -17.18 -38.66 -0.94
N ASN A 670 -18.49 -38.53 -1.14
CA ASN A 670 -19.19 -39.39 -2.08
C ASN A 670 -18.57 -39.05 -3.43
N PRO A 671 -17.96 -40.01 -4.14
CA PRO A 671 -17.50 -39.75 -5.49
C PRO A 671 -18.71 -39.26 -6.30
N PRO A 672 -18.50 -38.31 -7.24
CA PRO A 672 -19.59 -37.88 -8.11
C PRO A 672 -20.20 -39.13 -8.74
N GLU A 673 -21.52 -39.26 -8.61
CA GLU A 673 -22.28 -40.28 -9.33
C GLU A 673 -21.85 -40.21 -10.79
N ALA A 674 -21.30 -41.32 -11.29
CA ALA A 674 -20.98 -41.44 -12.69
C ALA A 674 -22.30 -41.24 -13.45
N ASP A 675 -22.37 -40.19 -14.28
CA ASP A 675 -23.42 -40.04 -15.27
C ASP A 675 -23.61 -41.37 -15.99
N GLU A 676 -24.74 -42.02 -15.73
CA GLU A 676 -25.21 -43.14 -16.54
C GLU A 676 -25.38 -42.62 -17.96
N GLN A 677 -24.41 -42.97 -18.82
CA GLN A 677 -24.52 -42.79 -20.26
C GLN A 677 -25.73 -43.60 -20.74
N HIS A 678 -26.81 -42.88 -21.05
CA HIS A 678 -27.91 -43.39 -21.86
C HIS A 678 -27.35 -43.86 -23.22
N PRO A 679 -27.49 -45.15 -23.59
CA PRO A 679 -27.21 -45.59 -24.94
C PRO A 679 -28.53 -45.54 -25.70
N ASP A 680 -28.77 -44.49 -26.48
CA ASP A 680 -29.80 -44.56 -27.52
C ASP A 680 -29.37 -43.74 -28.74
N SER A 681 -28.79 -44.47 -29.69
CA SER A 681 -28.91 -44.16 -31.11
C SER A 681 -29.90 -45.15 -31.72
N PRO A 682 -30.78 -44.69 -32.61
CA PRO A 682 -30.90 -45.42 -33.86
C PRO A 682 -30.94 -44.51 -35.10
N ARG A 683 -30.02 -44.85 -36.01
CA ARG A 683 -29.95 -44.61 -37.46
C ARG A 683 -29.58 -43.22 -37.98
#